data_AF-A0AAD7KN51-F1
#
_entry.id   AF-A0AAD7KN51-F1
#
_cell.length_a   1.000
_cell.length_b   1.000
_cell.length_c   1.000
_cell.angle_alpha   90.00
_cell.angle_beta   90.00
_cell.angle_gamma   90.00
#
_symmetry.space_group_name_H-M   'P 1'
#
loop_
_entity.id
_entity.type
_entity.pdbx_description
1 polymer ?
#
loop_
_entity_poly.entity_id
_entity_poly.type
_entity_poly.pdbx_seq_one_letter_code
_entity_poly.pdbx_strand_id
1 'polypeptide(L)'
;MMDLTQIYLRSLPSSIALLDYLQTLCLDLCTLDDVAMIGELKNLKILSFVSSDIKQLPRELGKLTQLQLLDLRGCSKLEIIPPNIFSSLKRLEELNMENSFVGWENEVSNSQGINARLSELDCLHQLTSLNIWIRDSSILQWELFIKLKKYRILIGDVWNWSGKYITSRTLKLKLNISFHLVPRIKRLLERVEDLHLDELNGVTNILYQLNGEGFPSLKHLLIQNNDEIELIVNSKDPKLFHYGDVFPILESLIIHNLINLEQICIGPLSATSFGKLEVIKVEGCHKLKNLFAFSMVRSLKRLHEIGIIACNILEEIVILERAENCNDDIDSSNLKFDHLHSLTLQDLPKLDGFYFDGRTSSVVEKSDTVMPFFCEKVQFPKLETLKLSSINFQKIWQDQPLTSSWIQNLTNLIVEGCKNLKYLFSYTVAGSLVKLKHLKISNCQMLEEILPTESEGAIRNSTVDILPHSDREDLFPTLETLVISNMDNLKAVWCIDPVAPNSFGKLKSLEIKRCEKLLAVVPSNMLRRLQNLETLEVDDCGSLNEIFRLDGDAENHEKVDTPLKKLSLSKLSNLKHIWNRDPQENFNFRMLKVVEVLGCRKLQNIFPASVAKCLQLLEELAITCCAMLEEIVAKEETILEATARFVFPQLSSILLVELRVLESFSPGPGVHTIECPKLKTLNVKNCPRLDLLGKESSNHEETNQVDQLDVEMKQPLFLIEKVIPSLEELGSDSKYTMRLLDGQSFPIVFPRKLRVLAIRSCHNKQSIDFLLWVTPGNSHSPEIRVDIVFIQRVMWQINNPSGDDNGASQTVDIVELA
;
A
#
# COMPACT_ATOMS: atom_id res chain seq x y z
N MET A 1 25.34 35.67 -3.73
CA MET A 1 24.95 34.35 -3.21
C MET A 1 25.98 33.35 -3.70
N MET A 2 26.41 32.45 -2.83
CA MET A 2 27.33 31.35 -3.15
C MET A 2 26.71 30.07 -2.62
N ASP A 3 26.60 29.07 -3.48
CA ASP A 3 26.04 27.75 -3.17
C ASP A 3 27.11 26.69 -3.43
N LEU A 4 27.45 25.96 -2.37
CA LEU A 4 28.48 24.93 -2.32
C LEU A 4 27.90 23.59 -1.88
N THR A 5 26.62 23.33 -2.18
CA THR A 5 25.90 22.12 -1.78
C THR A 5 26.57 20.83 -2.30
N GLN A 6 26.61 19.78 -1.49
CA GLN A 6 27.19 18.45 -1.80
C GLN A 6 28.71 18.44 -2.08
N ILE A 7 29.46 19.37 -1.47
CA ILE A 7 30.93 19.41 -1.63
C ILE A 7 31.62 18.82 -0.40
N TYR A 8 32.66 18.02 -0.65
CA TYR A 8 33.60 17.54 0.37
C TYR A 8 34.75 18.54 0.53
N LEU A 9 34.73 19.36 1.59
CA LEU A 9 35.76 20.36 1.88
C LEU A 9 36.29 20.16 3.30
N ARG A 10 37.59 19.84 3.47
CA ARG A 10 38.19 19.82 4.81
C ARG A 10 38.06 21.18 5.51
N SER A 11 38.27 22.28 4.78
CA SER A 11 38.13 23.63 5.28
C SER A 11 37.75 24.60 4.17
N LEU A 12 37.14 25.73 4.53
CA LEU A 12 36.93 26.81 3.57
C LEU A 12 38.27 27.51 3.25
N PRO A 13 38.53 27.87 1.98
CA PRO A 13 39.78 28.51 1.60
C PRO A 13 39.88 29.92 2.19
N SER A 14 41.08 30.36 2.56
CA SER A 14 41.30 31.71 3.10
C SER A 14 40.87 32.83 2.14
N SER A 15 40.85 32.55 0.83
CA SER A 15 40.34 33.46 -0.20
C SER A 15 38.85 33.78 -0.08
N ILE A 16 38.07 33.00 0.68
CA ILE A 16 36.65 33.31 0.93
C ILE A 16 36.47 34.65 1.66
N ALA A 17 37.48 35.06 2.44
CA ALA A 17 37.51 36.36 3.12
C ALA A 17 37.53 37.56 2.16
N LEU A 18 37.84 37.36 0.86
CA LEU A 18 37.82 38.42 -0.16
C LEU A 18 36.41 38.71 -0.70
N LEU A 19 35.41 37.93 -0.31
CA LEU A 19 34.04 38.03 -0.81
C LEU A 19 33.22 39.04 0.01
N ASP A 20 33.65 40.30 0.03
CA ASP A 20 33.08 41.36 0.88
C ASP A 20 31.58 41.61 0.66
N TYR A 21 31.05 41.28 -0.53
CA TYR A 21 29.63 41.49 -0.86
C TYR A 21 28.75 40.25 -0.67
N LEU A 22 29.28 39.15 -0.15
CA LEU A 22 28.55 37.90 -0.03
C LEU A 22 27.47 38.01 1.08
N GLN A 23 26.20 37.89 0.69
CA GLN A 23 25.06 37.95 1.61
C GLN A 23 24.43 36.58 1.91
N THR A 24 24.70 35.57 1.08
CA THR A 24 24.11 34.23 1.23
C THR A 24 25.17 33.19 0.92
N LEU A 25 25.37 32.25 1.84
CA LEU A 25 26.27 31.11 1.71
C LEU A 25 25.51 29.83 2.06
N CYS A 26 25.42 28.92 1.09
CA CYS A 26 24.83 27.60 1.26
C CYS A 26 25.93 26.54 1.28
N LEU A 27 25.99 25.76 2.35
CA LEU A 27 26.95 24.68 2.57
C LEU A 27 26.21 23.37 2.84
N ASP A 28 25.06 23.16 2.21
CA ASP A 28 24.21 22.00 2.49
C ASP A 28 24.84 20.68 2.02
N LEU A 29 24.54 19.58 2.71
CA LEU A 29 25.03 18.23 2.40
C LEU A 29 26.57 18.17 2.28
N CYS A 30 27.29 19.03 3.00
CA CYS A 30 28.74 19.09 2.96
C CYS A 30 29.38 18.28 4.11
N THR A 31 30.65 17.91 3.94
CA THR A 31 31.50 17.41 5.04
C THR A 31 32.57 18.45 5.32
N LEU A 32 32.54 19.07 6.50
CA LEU A 32 33.38 20.21 6.88
C LEU A 32 34.06 19.97 8.24
N ASP A 33 35.40 19.99 8.28
CA ASP A 33 36.15 19.84 9.53
C ASP A 33 36.37 21.20 10.22
N ASP A 34 36.91 22.19 9.49
CA ASP A 34 37.16 23.55 9.99
C ASP A 34 36.37 24.60 9.19
N VAL A 35 35.50 25.31 9.92
CA VAL A 35 34.59 26.34 9.39
C VAL A 35 34.89 27.74 9.93
N ALA A 36 36.01 27.95 10.64
CA ALA A 36 36.34 29.23 11.28
C ALA A 36 36.37 30.42 10.31
N MET A 37 36.79 30.19 9.07
CA MET A 37 36.88 31.22 8.02
C MET A 37 35.55 31.91 7.70
N ILE A 38 34.41 31.30 8.03
CA ILE A 38 33.09 31.90 7.84
C ILE A 38 32.97 33.24 8.57
N GLY A 39 33.62 33.40 9.73
CA GLY A 39 33.54 34.64 10.50
C GLY A 39 34.17 35.87 9.83
N GLU A 40 34.90 35.71 8.73
CA GLU A 40 35.41 36.83 7.95
C GLU A 40 34.34 37.44 7.01
N LEU A 41 33.24 36.72 6.75
CA LEU A 41 32.15 37.14 5.87
C LEU A 41 31.16 38.10 6.57
N LYS A 42 31.62 39.27 6.99
CA LYS A 42 30.87 40.19 7.87
C LYS A 42 29.53 40.70 7.32
N ASN A 43 29.31 40.64 6.01
CA ASN A 43 28.07 41.06 5.34
C ASN A 43 27.07 39.92 5.10
N LEU A 44 27.36 38.71 5.60
CA LEU A 44 26.50 37.55 5.43
C LEU A 44 25.18 37.72 6.19
N LYS A 45 24.08 37.49 5.48
CA LYS A 45 22.70 37.53 5.99
C LYS A 45 22.09 36.14 6.13
N ILE A 46 22.45 35.22 5.24
CA ILE A 46 21.90 33.86 5.22
C ILE A 46 23.07 32.87 5.20
N LEU A 47 23.05 31.94 6.16
CA LEU A 47 23.99 30.83 6.25
C LEU A 47 23.24 29.52 6.44
N SER A 48 23.53 28.53 5.59
CA SER A 48 22.88 27.23 5.61
C SER A 48 23.91 26.10 5.65
N PHE A 49 23.65 25.10 6.48
CA PHE A 49 24.43 23.86 6.63
C PHE A 49 23.51 22.62 6.57
N VAL A 50 22.36 22.68 5.88
CA VAL A 50 21.34 21.62 5.97
C VAL A 50 21.96 20.26 5.66
N SER A 51 21.73 19.29 6.55
CA SER A 51 22.23 17.92 6.47
C SER A 51 23.75 17.81 6.26
N SER A 52 24.51 18.77 6.81
CA SER A 52 25.97 18.76 6.73
C SER A 52 26.61 18.09 7.94
N ASP A 53 27.75 17.46 7.70
CA ASP A 53 28.58 16.83 8.70
C ASP A 53 29.51 17.88 9.34
N ILE A 54 28.97 18.63 10.30
CA ILE A 54 29.73 19.56 11.16
C ILE A 54 29.72 19.07 12.61
N LYS A 55 30.90 19.04 13.25
CA LYS A 55 31.04 18.62 14.67
C LYS A 55 30.89 19.77 15.66
N GLN A 56 31.33 20.97 15.26
CA GLN A 56 31.31 22.15 16.11
C GLN A 56 31.06 23.42 15.28
N LEU A 57 30.36 24.39 15.85
CA LEU A 57 30.32 25.75 15.31
C LEU A 57 31.57 26.53 15.74
N PRO A 58 32.14 27.38 14.88
CA PRO A 58 33.32 28.17 15.21
C PRO A 58 32.93 29.37 16.07
N ARG A 59 33.80 29.78 17.02
CA ARG A 59 33.57 31.00 17.83
C ARG A 59 33.47 32.25 16.95
N GLU A 60 34.15 32.23 15.82
CA GLU A 60 34.18 33.25 14.78
C GLU A 60 32.80 33.49 14.16
N LEU A 61 31.85 32.54 14.27
CA LEU A 61 30.47 32.73 13.82
C LEU A 61 29.82 33.94 14.50
N GLY A 62 30.20 34.25 15.75
CA GLY A 62 29.70 35.43 16.46
C GLY A 62 30.15 36.77 15.86
N LYS A 63 31.08 36.78 14.89
CA LYS A 63 31.43 37.99 14.13
C LYS A 63 30.36 38.38 13.10
N LEU A 64 29.45 37.46 12.74
CA LEU A 64 28.42 37.65 11.71
C LEU A 64 27.21 38.45 12.20
N THR A 65 27.42 39.67 12.68
CA THR A 65 26.36 40.52 13.27
C THR A 65 25.24 40.92 12.30
N GLN A 66 25.41 40.70 10.99
CA GLN A 66 24.41 40.95 9.94
C GLN A 66 23.52 39.74 9.64
N LEU A 67 23.79 38.58 10.26
CA LEU A 67 23.09 37.33 9.96
C LEU A 67 21.63 37.43 10.39
N GLN A 68 20.74 37.11 9.45
CA GLN A 68 19.28 37.09 9.58
C GLN A 68 18.73 35.66 9.64
N LEU A 69 19.35 34.72 8.91
CA LEU A 69 18.94 33.31 8.90
C LEU A 69 20.15 32.40 9.12
N LEU A 70 20.02 31.50 10.10
CA LEU A 70 20.95 30.40 10.33
C LEU A 70 20.20 29.07 10.26
N ASP A 71 20.52 28.26 9.25
CA ASP A 71 19.93 26.94 9.04
C ASP A 71 20.96 25.84 9.34
N LEU A 72 20.68 25.04 10.35
CA LEU A 72 21.49 23.91 10.79
C LEU A 72 20.72 22.59 10.67
N ARG A 73 19.54 22.55 10.03
CA ARG A 73 18.66 21.37 10.03
C ARG A 73 19.41 20.12 9.57
N GLY A 74 19.25 19.01 10.28
CA GLY A 74 19.84 17.72 9.93
C GLY A 74 21.34 17.60 10.18
N CYS A 75 21.98 18.57 10.84
CA CYS A 75 23.38 18.48 11.28
C CYS A 75 23.52 17.52 12.47
N SER A 76 23.28 16.23 12.27
CA SER A 76 23.17 15.22 13.33
C SER A 76 24.47 14.97 14.12
N LYS A 77 25.62 15.42 13.60
CA LYS A 77 26.94 15.30 14.24
C LYS A 77 27.35 16.53 15.05
N LEU A 78 26.50 17.57 15.13
CA LEU A 78 26.84 18.80 15.81
C LEU A 78 26.80 18.60 17.34
N GLU A 79 27.97 18.58 17.96
CA GLU A 79 28.14 18.31 19.40
C GLU A 79 28.44 19.58 20.19
N ILE A 80 29.07 20.58 19.56
CA ILE A 80 29.56 21.80 20.23
C ILE A 80 29.03 23.06 19.56
N ILE A 81 28.32 23.89 20.34
CA ILE A 81 28.01 25.27 19.99
C ILE A 81 28.67 26.16 21.05
N PRO A 82 29.78 26.85 20.77
CA PRO A 82 30.44 27.68 21.76
C PRO A 82 29.54 28.75 22.40
N PRO A 83 29.74 29.09 23.68
CA PRO A 83 28.93 30.09 24.36
C PRO A 83 29.14 31.49 23.78
N ASN A 84 28.10 32.32 23.89
CA ASN A 84 28.01 33.70 23.40
C ASN A 84 27.95 33.88 21.87
N ILE A 85 27.79 32.79 21.10
CA ILE A 85 27.55 32.93 19.67
C ILE A 85 26.20 33.60 19.45
N PHE A 86 25.12 33.08 20.03
CA PHE A 86 23.79 33.58 19.72
C PHE A 86 23.57 35.00 20.26
N SER A 87 24.12 35.34 21.42
CA SER A 87 23.99 36.70 21.99
C SER A 87 24.60 37.80 21.11
N SER A 88 25.54 37.45 20.22
CA SER A 88 26.16 38.37 19.27
C SER A 88 25.35 38.61 17.99
N LEU A 89 24.50 37.66 17.59
CA LEU A 89 23.75 37.66 16.33
C LEU A 89 22.45 38.49 16.42
N LYS A 90 22.55 39.75 16.83
CA LYS A 90 21.39 40.61 17.18
C LYS A 90 20.36 40.83 16.04
N ARG A 91 20.72 40.52 14.80
CA ARG A 91 19.86 40.63 13.61
C ARG A 91 19.19 39.32 13.19
N LEU A 92 19.39 38.25 13.96
CA LEU A 92 18.85 36.94 13.61
C LEU A 92 17.32 36.96 13.70
N GLU A 93 16.67 36.64 12.58
CA GLU A 93 15.23 36.58 12.39
C GLU A 93 14.72 35.12 12.42
N GLU A 94 15.53 34.19 11.93
CA GLU A 94 15.21 32.77 11.83
C GLU A 94 16.40 31.87 12.23
N LEU A 95 16.12 30.92 13.13
CA LEU A 95 17.07 29.91 13.58
C LEU A 95 16.45 28.51 13.47
N ASN A 96 17.00 27.68 12.59
CA ASN A 96 16.52 26.32 12.37
C ASN A 96 17.57 25.29 12.83
N MET A 97 17.23 24.49 13.84
CA MET A 97 18.10 23.45 14.41
C MET A 97 17.39 22.09 14.50
N GLU A 98 16.55 21.79 13.50
CA GLU A 98 15.80 20.54 13.46
C GLU A 98 16.74 19.35 13.32
N ASN A 99 16.69 18.41 14.26
CA ASN A 99 17.56 17.23 14.29
C ASN A 99 19.06 17.58 14.26
N SER A 100 19.45 18.67 14.94
CA SER A 100 20.82 19.21 14.89
C SER A 100 21.51 19.20 16.25
N PHE A 101 20.93 19.83 17.26
CA PHE A 101 21.62 20.08 18.53
C PHE A 101 20.66 20.02 19.73
N VAL A 102 21.13 19.37 20.80
CA VAL A 102 20.39 19.18 22.07
C VAL A 102 21.24 19.44 23.31
N GLY A 103 22.54 19.71 23.13
CA GLY A 103 23.54 19.81 24.20
C GLY A 103 23.59 21.16 24.89
N TRP A 104 22.44 21.82 25.07
CA TRP A 104 22.34 23.12 25.74
C TRP A 104 22.87 23.05 27.18
N GLU A 105 23.68 24.04 27.57
CA GLU A 105 24.25 24.10 28.92
C GLU A 105 23.20 24.50 29.97
N ASN A 106 23.26 23.91 31.17
CA ASN A 106 22.36 24.23 32.27
C ASN A 106 22.73 25.60 32.91
N GLU A 107 21.74 26.30 33.45
CA GLU A 107 21.93 27.61 34.08
C GLU A 107 22.61 27.52 35.45
N VAL A 108 22.49 26.37 36.13
CA VAL A 108 22.92 26.17 37.52
C VAL A 108 24.34 25.58 37.63
N SER A 109 24.96 25.15 36.53
CA SER A 109 26.32 24.61 36.53
C SER A 109 27.36 25.75 36.63
N ASN A 110 28.15 25.73 37.72
CA ASN A 110 29.26 26.67 37.96
C ASN A 110 30.54 26.35 37.14
N SER A 111 30.48 25.42 36.19
CA SER A 111 31.57 25.10 35.27
C SER A 111 31.66 26.12 34.13
N GLN A 112 32.86 26.35 33.60
CA GLN A 112 33.05 27.01 32.30
C GLN A 112 32.38 26.16 31.22
N GLY A 113 31.09 26.39 30.97
CA GLY A 113 30.28 25.63 30.02
C GLY A 113 30.91 25.65 28.63
N ILE A 114 31.02 24.46 28.01
CA ILE A 114 31.59 24.30 26.67
C ILE A 114 30.56 24.69 25.60
N ASN A 115 29.27 24.59 25.94
CA ASN A 115 28.14 24.85 25.05
C ASN A 115 27.36 26.13 25.38
N ALA A 116 26.62 26.60 24.38
CA ALA A 116 25.73 27.74 24.49
C ALA A 116 24.55 27.47 25.43
N ARG A 117 24.10 28.53 26.10
CA ARG A 117 22.92 28.52 26.97
C ARG A 117 21.69 28.96 26.20
N LEU A 118 20.52 28.41 26.56
CA LEU A 118 19.26 28.78 25.91
C LEU A 118 18.91 30.27 26.14
N SER A 119 19.29 30.83 27.29
CA SER A 119 19.13 32.25 27.62
C SER A 119 19.92 33.21 26.74
N GLU A 120 20.89 32.71 25.94
CA GLU A 120 21.53 33.55 24.92
C GLU A 120 20.55 33.98 23.83
N LEU A 121 19.49 33.21 23.59
CA LEU A 121 18.46 33.54 22.60
C LEU A 121 17.60 34.73 23.06
N ASP A 122 17.54 35.05 24.35
CA ASP A 122 16.73 36.16 24.88
C ASP A 122 17.19 37.51 24.33
N CYS A 123 18.48 37.62 24.03
CA CYS A 123 19.11 38.79 23.41
C CYS A 123 18.70 39.00 21.94
N LEU A 124 18.08 38.01 21.29
CA LEU A 124 17.71 38.05 19.88
C LEU A 124 16.34 38.72 19.68
N HIS A 125 16.28 40.04 19.79
CA HIS A 125 15.01 40.79 19.73
C HIS A 125 14.27 40.70 18.38
N GLN A 126 14.96 40.36 17.29
CA GLN A 126 14.37 40.22 15.95
C GLN A 126 13.94 38.79 15.60
N LEU A 127 14.19 37.82 16.49
CA LEU A 127 13.87 36.42 16.24
C LEU A 127 12.35 36.22 16.16
N THR A 128 11.86 35.75 15.02
CA THR A 128 10.43 35.50 14.77
C THR A 128 10.13 34.05 14.44
N SER A 129 11.12 33.29 13.96
CA SER A 129 11.03 31.87 13.62
C SER A 129 12.09 31.07 14.37
N LEU A 130 11.69 30.00 15.07
CA LEU A 130 12.59 29.19 15.88
C LEU A 130 12.22 27.70 15.86
N ASN A 131 13.12 26.86 15.36
CA ASN A 131 12.96 25.40 15.41
C ASN A 131 14.08 24.79 16.25
N ILE A 132 13.75 24.25 17.44
CA ILE A 132 14.74 23.76 18.42
C ILE A 132 14.29 22.49 19.13
N TRP A 133 15.27 21.77 19.68
CA TRP A 133 15.06 20.63 20.55
C TRP A 133 15.80 20.81 21.88
N ILE A 134 15.07 20.61 22.97
CA ILE A 134 15.50 20.78 24.35
C ILE A 134 15.31 19.44 25.05
N ARG A 135 16.35 18.88 25.67
CA ARG A 135 16.21 17.65 26.48
C ARG A 135 15.60 17.93 27.85
N ASP A 136 16.19 18.88 28.58
CA ASP A 136 15.73 19.22 29.91
C ASP A 136 14.79 20.42 29.87
N SER A 137 13.52 20.22 30.22
CA SER A 137 12.55 21.30 30.33
C SER A 137 12.90 22.36 31.40
N SER A 138 13.79 22.05 32.35
CA SER A 138 14.18 22.98 33.43
C SER A 138 14.91 24.23 32.93
N ILE A 139 15.62 24.13 31.80
CA ILE A 139 16.37 25.23 31.19
C ILE A 139 15.51 26.18 30.35
N LEU A 140 14.19 25.91 30.25
CA LEU A 140 13.31 26.69 29.39
C LEU A 140 12.92 28.03 30.03
N GLN A 141 13.31 29.12 29.36
CA GLN A 141 12.84 30.47 29.66
C GLN A 141 11.70 30.86 28.71
N TRP A 142 10.50 31.09 29.23
CA TRP A 142 9.28 31.20 28.42
C TRP A 142 9.10 32.56 27.72
N GLU A 143 9.81 33.60 28.18
CA GLU A 143 9.70 34.98 27.69
C GLU A 143 10.12 35.09 26.22
N LEU A 144 11.11 34.30 25.79
CA LEU A 144 11.57 34.21 24.40
C LEU A 144 10.43 33.86 23.44
N PHE A 145 9.54 32.95 23.84
CA PHE A 145 8.60 32.35 22.91
C PHE A 145 7.36 33.20 22.68
N ILE A 146 7.13 34.20 23.54
CA ILE A 146 6.01 35.15 23.36
C ILE A 146 6.23 36.06 22.16
N LYS A 147 7.47 36.40 21.79
CA LYS A 147 7.74 37.22 20.59
C LYS A 147 7.67 36.44 19.27
N LEU A 148 7.71 35.10 19.32
CA LEU A 148 7.77 34.27 18.12
C LEU A 148 6.44 34.28 17.36
N LYS A 149 6.55 34.37 16.02
CA LYS A 149 5.44 34.22 15.08
C LYS A 149 5.31 32.77 14.63
N LYS A 150 6.45 32.12 14.40
CA LYS A 150 6.56 30.72 14.01
C LYS A 150 7.51 29.99 14.97
N TYR A 151 7.14 28.81 15.43
CA TYR A 151 8.06 27.98 16.19
C TYR A 151 7.74 26.51 16.08
N ARG A 152 8.79 25.69 16.21
CA ARG A 152 8.70 24.25 16.41
C ARG A 152 9.63 23.85 17.54
N ILE A 153 9.05 23.56 18.69
CA ILE A 153 9.80 23.28 19.91
C ILE A 153 9.53 21.85 20.31
N LEU A 154 10.60 21.05 20.42
CA LEU A 154 10.55 19.70 20.94
C LEU A 154 11.19 19.71 22.33
N ILE A 155 10.52 19.14 23.32
CA ILE A 155 11.00 19.03 24.70
C ILE A 155 10.99 17.56 25.12
N GLY A 156 12.10 17.11 25.71
CA GLY A 156 12.32 15.74 26.15
C GLY A 156 13.05 14.87 25.13
N ASP A 157 12.97 13.57 25.30
CA ASP A 157 13.80 12.60 24.58
C ASP A 157 13.05 12.04 23.36
N VAL A 158 13.76 11.46 22.39
CA VAL A 158 13.20 10.51 21.39
C VAL A 158 12.13 11.08 20.42
N TRP A 159 11.88 12.39 20.37
CA TRP A 159 10.92 12.95 19.41
C TRP A 159 11.37 12.79 17.95
N ASN A 160 10.43 12.35 17.10
CA ASN A 160 10.59 12.42 15.65
C ASN A 160 10.16 13.81 15.14
N TRP A 161 10.99 14.39 14.26
CA TRP A 161 10.66 15.59 13.48
C TRP A 161 9.66 15.32 12.34
N SER A 162 9.13 14.12 12.23
CA SER A 162 8.00 13.79 11.36
C SER A 162 6.73 14.58 11.72
N GLY A 163 5.93 14.87 10.71
CA GLY A 163 4.75 15.74 10.78
C GLY A 163 4.76 16.74 9.62
N LYS A 164 3.59 17.01 9.03
CA LYS A 164 3.46 18.01 7.96
C LYS A 164 3.56 19.41 8.57
N TYR A 165 4.29 20.33 7.92
CA TYR A 165 4.42 21.75 8.32
C TYR A 165 3.11 22.54 8.10
N ILE A 166 2.01 22.08 8.68
CA ILE A 166 0.68 22.65 8.43
C ILE A 166 0.47 23.92 9.26
N THR A 167 0.98 23.94 10.49
CA THR A 167 0.78 25.04 11.44
C THR A 167 2.06 25.82 11.67
N SER A 168 1.92 27.06 12.13
CA SER A 168 3.08 27.93 12.40
C SER A 168 3.65 27.70 13.80
N ARG A 169 2.89 27.10 14.72
CA ARG A 169 3.23 27.01 16.14
C ARG A 169 3.03 25.59 16.64
N THR A 170 4.11 24.81 16.64
CA THR A 170 4.11 23.40 17.05
C THR A 170 4.91 23.21 18.33
N LEU A 171 4.34 22.47 19.28
CA LEU A 171 5.00 22.08 20.52
C LEU A 171 4.89 20.57 20.71
N LYS A 172 6.02 19.89 20.91
CA LYS A 172 6.04 18.47 21.27
C LYS A 172 6.66 18.31 22.66
N LEU A 173 5.94 17.65 23.57
CA LEU A 173 6.29 17.56 24.99
C LEU A 173 6.38 16.11 25.47
N LYS A 174 7.58 15.71 25.88
CA LYS A 174 7.85 14.47 26.61
C LYS A 174 8.52 14.82 27.92
N LEU A 175 7.85 14.61 29.05
CA LEU A 175 8.28 15.15 30.35
C LEU A 175 8.40 14.03 31.39
N ASN A 176 9.62 13.81 31.88
CA ASN A 176 9.94 12.72 32.83
C ASN A 176 9.91 13.16 34.31
N ILE A 177 9.52 14.40 34.64
CA ILE A 177 9.64 14.95 36.00
C ILE A 177 8.29 15.52 36.47
N SER A 178 7.96 15.23 37.74
CA SER A 178 6.78 15.70 38.46
C SER A 178 6.53 17.20 38.30
N PHE A 179 5.55 17.55 37.48
CA PHE A 179 4.55 18.65 37.51
C PHE A 179 4.85 20.07 38.06
N HIS A 180 6.02 20.38 38.59
CA HIS A 180 6.38 21.72 39.07
C HIS A 180 6.63 22.73 37.93
N LEU A 181 6.55 22.30 36.67
CA LEU A 181 6.80 23.11 35.47
C LEU A 181 5.54 23.73 34.84
N VAL A 182 4.33 23.35 35.29
CA VAL A 182 3.05 23.78 34.71
C VAL A 182 2.89 25.31 34.59
N PRO A 183 3.29 26.15 35.57
CA PRO A 183 3.14 27.59 35.41
C PRO A 183 3.96 28.19 34.28
N ARG A 184 5.13 27.60 33.96
CA ARG A 184 6.07 28.14 32.96
C ARG A 184 5.66 27.81 31.53
N ILE A 185 5.09 26.62 31.29
CA ILE A 185 4.70 26.15 29.95
C ILE A 185 3.27 26.59 29.59
N LYS A 186 2.42 26.94 30.58
CA LYS A 186 1.01 27.33 30.35
C LYS A 186 0.84 28.40 29.26
N ARG A 187 1.66 29.45 29.26
CA ARG A 187 1.59 30.52 28.25
C ARG A 187 1.93 30.07 26.82
N LEU A 188 2.78 29.04 26.66
CA LEU A 188 3.04 28.43 25.36
C LEU A 188 1.80 27.70 24.86
N LEU A 189 1.12 26.97 25.75
CA LEU A 189 -0.08 26.19 25.46
C LEU A 189 -1.28 27.04 25.04
N GLU A 190 -1.37 28.31 25.47
CA GLU A 190 -2.41 29.24 25.02
C GLU A 190 -2.33 29.59 23.52
N ARG A 191 -1.11 29.56 22.97
CA ARG A 191 -0.80 30.01 21.61
C ARG A 191 -0.44 28.88 20.64
N VAL A 192 -0.29 27.65 21.12
CA VAL A 192 0.08 26.51 20.29
C VAL A 192 -1.07 26.14 19.34
N GLU A 193 -0.73 25.82 18.10
CA GLU A 193 -1.67 25.38 17.06
C GLU A 193 -1.62 23.86 16.85
N ASP A 194 -0.48 23.23 17.11
CA ASP A 194 -0.26 21.78 17.00
C ASP A 194 0.52 21.28 18.23
N LEU A 195 -0.13 20.47 19.06
CA LEU A 195 0.40 19.99 20.34
C LEU A 195 0.53 18.47 20.34
N HIS A 196 1.75 17.98 20.60
CA HIS A 196 2.05 16.54 20.69
C HIS A 196 2.49 16.24 22.12
N LEU A 197 1.84 15.29 22.77
CA LEU A 197 2.09 14.90 24.15
C LEU A 197 2.49 13.42 24.18
N ASP A 198 3.63 13.09 24.78
CA ASP A 198 4.16 11.72 24.85
C ASP A 198 4.71 11.44 26.25
N GLU A 199 4.44 10.27 26.82
CA GLU A 199 4.91 9.82 28.15
C GLU A 199 4.98 10.95 29.21
N LEU A 200 3.83 11.52 29.58
CA LEU A 200 3.75 12.58 30.58
C LEU A 200 3.47 11.99 31.97
N ASN A 201 4.53 11.82 32.77
CA ASN A 201 4.43 11.24 34.11
C ASN A 201 3.67 12.17 35.07
N GLY A 202 2.71 11.64 35.83
CA GLY A 202 1.89 12.37 36.79
C GLY A 202 0.61 13.01 36.21
N VAL A 203 0.36 12.89 34.89
CA VAL A 203 -0.82 13.49 34.24
C VAL A 203 -1.94 12.45 34.24
N THR A 204 -3.00 12.70 35.00
CA THR A 204 -4.24 11.93 34.90
C THR A 204 -5.31 12.65 34.08
N ASN A 205 -5.24 13.98 33.98
CA ASN A 205 -6.19 14.82 33.22
C ASN A 205 -5.49 15.96 32.48
N ILE A 206 -5.53 15.90 31.15
CA ILE A 206 -4.84 16.83 30.24
C ILE A 206 -5.34 18.26 30.40
N LEU A 207 -6.66 18.48 30.32
CA LEU A 207 -7.20 19.83 30.35
C LEU A 207 -6.92 20.51 31.69
N TYR A 208 -7.21 19.82 32.80
CA TYR A 208 -7.05 20.38 34.14
C TYR A 208 -5.58 20.69 34.47
N GLN A 209 -4.68 19.74 34.20
CA GLN A 209 -3.31 19.84 34.69
C GLN A 209 -2.37 20.60 33.74
N LEU A 210 -2.65 20.63 32.43
CA LEU A 210 -1.79 21.35 31.47
C LEU A 210 -2.26 22.78 31.23
N ASN A 211 -3.56 22.99 30.98
CA ASN A 211 -4.07 24.34 30.73
C ASN A 211 -5.54 24.49 31.16
N GLY A 212 -5.76 24.72 32.46
CA GLY A 212 -7.09 24.88 33.04
C GLY A 212 -7.92 26.05 32.50
N GLU A 213 -7.35 26.93 31.66
CA GLU A 213 -8.06 27.98 30.92
C GLU A 213 -8.52 27.56 29.52
N GLY A 214 -8.20 26.32 29.11
CA GLY A 214 -8.51 25.76 27.79
C GLY A 214 -7.46 26.07 26.71
N PHE A 215 -7.68 25.54 25.50
CA PHE A 215 -6.75 25.65 24.38
C PHE A 215 -7.37 26.46 23.23
N PRO A 216 -7.33 27.81 23.28
CA PRO A 216 -8.09 28.65 22.35
C PRO A 216 -7.52 28.67 20.92
N SER A 217 -6.21 28.43 20.76
CA SER A 217 -5.52 28.46 19.47
C SER A 217 -5.25 27.07 18.86
N LEU A 218 -5.62 25.99 19.56
CA LEU A 218 -5.20 24.64 19.21
C LEU A 218 -6.06 24.05 18.09
N LYS A 219 -5.41 23.64 17.01
CA LYS A 219 -6.02 22.98 15.85
C LYS A 219 -5.78 21.48 15.83
N HIS A 220 -4.59 21.03 16.25
CA HIS A 220 -4.23 19.62 16.22
C HIS A 220 -3.70 19.19 17.58
N LEU A 221 -4.26 18.10 18.12
CA LEU A 221 -3.83 17.50 19.37
C LEU A 221 -3.50 16.02 19.13
N LEU A 222 -2.25 15.65 19.39
CA LEU A 222 -1.78 14.26 19.46
C LEU A 222 -1.40 13.92 20.90
N ILE A 223 -1.93 12.82 21.41
CA ILE A 223 -1.55 12.28 22.72
C ILE A 223 -1.15 10.83 22.53
N GLN A 224 0.05 10.45 22.96
CA GLN A 224 0.56 9.10 22.74
C GLN A 224 1.30 8.51 23.95
N ASN A 225 1.28 7.18 24.11
CA ASN A 225 2.06 6.42 25.11
C ASN A 225 1.94 6.96 26.55
N ASN A 226 0.74 7.38 26.95
CA ASN A 226 0.49 7.86 28.30
C ASN A 226 -0.32 6.82 29.06
N ASP A 227 0.25 6.22 30.10
CA ASP A 227 -0.39 5.18 30.90
C ASP A 227 -1.15 5.72 32.10
N GLU A 228 -0.90 6.93 32.59
CA GLU A 228 -1.65 7.50 33.73
C GLU A 228 -2.92 8.27 33.33
N ILE A 229 -3.09 8.62 32.04
CA ILE A 229 -4.21 9.43 31.57
C ILE A 229 -5.49 8.58 31.52
N GLU A 230 -6.43 8.89 32.41
CA GLU A 230 -7.74 8.24 32.49
C GLU A 230 -8.82 9.03 31.72
N LEU A 231 -8.66 10.35 31.60
CA LEU A 231 -9.66 11.27 31.05
C LEU A 231 -9.02 12.49 30.37
N ILE A 232 -9.52 12.87 29.19
CA ILE A 232 -9.02 14.07 28.47
C ILE A 232 -9.75 15.34 28.92
N VAL A 233 -11.09 15.31 28.99
CA VAL A 233 -11.93 16.46 29.37
C VAL A 233 -12.92 16.09 30.47
N ASN A 234 -12.96 16.86 31.57
CA ASN A 234 -13.95 16.71 32.63
C ASN A 234 -14.82 17.97 32.78
N SER A 235 -16.00 18.02 32.18
CA SER A 235 -16.87 19.21 32.28
C SER A 235 -17.70 19.27 33.57
N LYS A 236 -17.74 18.19 34.37
CA LYS A 236 -18.47 18.15 35.65
C LYS A 236 -17.71 18.78 36.81
N ASP A 237 -16.45 19.17 36.63
CA ASP A 237 -15.66 19.81 37.70
C ASP A 237 -16.23 21.21 38.03
N PRO A 238 -16.63 21.47 39.29
CA PRO A 238 -17.12 22.77 39.75
C PRO A 238 -16.22 23.96 39.40
N LYS A 239 -14.91 23.74 39.23
CA LYS A 239 -13.92 24.77 38.88
C LYS A 239 -13.92 25.13 37.39
N LEU A 240 -14.48 24.30 36.51
CA LEU A 240 -14.56 24.54 35.06
C LEU A 240 -15.82 25.32 34.64
N PHE A 241 -16.81 25.50 35.52
CA PHE A 241 -18.03 26.29 35.24
C PHE A 241 -17.78 27.78 34.91
N HIS A 242 -16.56 28.28 35.15
CA HIS A 242 -16.15 29.66 34.84
C HIS A 242 -15.29 29.80 33.58
N TYR A 243 -14.84 28.69 32.98
CA TYR A 243 -13.95 28.70 31.81
C TYR A 243 -14.74 28.26 30.57
N GLY A 244 -14.63 29.04 29.49
CA GLY A 244 -15.44 28.90 28.29
C GLY A 244 -15.16 27.64 27.46
N ASP A 245 -15.49 27.72 26.18
CA ASP A 245 -15.45 26.61 25.23
C ASP A 245 -14.12 25.86 25.20
N VAL A 246 -14.16 24.56 25.45
CA VAL A 246 -12.99 23.69 25.44
C VAL A 246 -12.72 23.25 24.00
N PHE A 247 -11.51 23.52 23.50
CA PHE A 247 -11.11 23.22 22.10
C PHE A 247 -12.06 23.83 21.03
N PRO A 248 -12.24 25.17 20.99
CA PRO A 248 -13.23 25.82 20.12
C PRO A 248 -12.86 25.75 18.62
N ILE A 249 -11.57 25.56 18.31
CA ILE A 249 -11.07 25.52 16.93
C ILE A 249 -10.30 24.24 16.59
N LEU A 250 -10.40 23.20 17.42
CA LEU A 250 -9.70 21.94 17.19
C LEU A 250 -10.26 21.26 15.94
N GLU A 251 -9.36 20.96 15.00
CA GLU A 251 -9.62 20.33 13.71
C GLU A 251 -9.30 18.82 13.78
N SER A 252 -8.26 18.41 14.53
CA SER A 252 -7.93 16.98 14.68
C SER A 252 -7.56 16.57 16.11
N LEU A 253 -8.10 15.44 16.55
CA LEU A 253 -7.75 14.76 17.79
C LEU A 253 -7.23 13.35 17.48
N ILE A 254 -5.96 13.09 17.81
CA ILE A 254 -5.32 11.79 17.62
C ILE A 254 -4.84 11.28 18.98
N ILE A 255 -5.24 10.07 19.33
CA ILE A 255 -4.95 9.42 20.60
C ILE A 255 -4.34 8.06 20.29
N HIS A 256 -3.15 7.76 20.81
CA HIS A 256 -2.44 6.53 20.50
C HIS A 256 -1.86 5.89 21.77
N ASN A 257 -2.14 4.61 22.02
CA ASN A 257 -1.55 3.86 23.13
C ASN A 257 -1.77 4.51 24.52
N LEU A 258 -2.99 5.02 24.79
CA LEU A 258 -3.39 5.44 26.14
C LEU A 258 -4.11 4.27 26.83
N ILE A 259 -3.34 3.36 27.41
CA ILE A 259 -3.84 2.07 27.88
C ILE A 259 -4.88 2.17 29.01
N ASN A 260 -4.84 3.24 29.81
CA ASN A 260 -5.77 3.47 30.92
C ASN A 260 -6.87 4.51 30.62
N LEU A 261 -6.93 5.07 29.41
CA LEU A 261 -7.98 6.01 29.03
C LEU A 261 -9.34 5.34 29.09
N GLU A 262 -10.22 5.83 29.96
CA GLU A 262 -11.58 5.28 30.10
C GLU A 262 -12.59 6.02 29.22
N GLN A 263 -12.46 7.35 29.13
CA GLN A 263 -13.37 8.23 28.40
C GLN A 263 -12.62 9.44 27.85
N ILE A 264 -13.04 9.94 26.68
CA ILE A 264 -12.50 11.21 26.14
C ILE A 264 -13.09 12.41 26.89
N CYS A 265 -14.39 12.39 27.17
CA CYS A 265 -15.08 13.50 27.81
C CYS A 265 -16.15 13.02 28.80
N ILE A 266 -16.22 13.65 29.98
CA ILE A 266 -17.29 13.46 30.96
C ILE A 266 -18.11 14.74 31.11
N GLY A 267 -19.43 14.63 30.95
CA GLY A 267 -20.41 15.68 31.21
C GLY A 267 -20.82 16.50 29.98
N PRO A 268 -21.84 17.37 30.11
CA PRO A 268 -22.30 18.19 29.00
C PRO A 268 -21.21 19.18 28.60
N LEU A 269 -20.86 19.20 27.32
CA LEU A 269 -19.96 20.20 26.74
C LEU A 269 -20.76 21.39 26.24
N SER A 270 -20.12 22.57 26.16
CA SER A 270 -20.71 23.70 25.45
C SER A 270 -20.91 23.36 23.97
N ALA A 271 -21.94 23.93 23.33
CA ALA A 271 -22.30 23.63 21.93
C ALA A 271 -21.18 23.93 20.91
N THR A 272 -20.21 24.74 21.31
CA THR A 272 -19.04 25.21 20.55
C THR A 272 -17.79 24.36 20.78
N SER A 273 -17.76 23.55 21.84
CA SER A 273 -16.66 22.62 22.10
C SER A 273 -16.61 21.53 21.01
N PHE A 274 -15.44 21.29 20.43
CA PHE A 274 -15.25 20.43 19.25
C PHE A 274 -16.05 20.84 18.00
N GLY A 275 -16.59 22.06 17.94
CA GLY A 275 -17.44 22.51 16.83
C GLY A 275 -16.75 22.57 15.46
N LYS A 276 -15.41 22.59 15.44
CA LYS A 276 -14.59 22.51 14.22
C LYS A 276 -13.90 21.17 14.01
N LEU A 277 -14.18 20.16 14.85
CA LEU A 277 -13.50 18.87 14.77
C LEU A 277 -13.84 18.19 13.45
N GLU A 278 -12.79 17.82 12.73
CA GLU A 278 -12.83 17.25 11.40
C GLU A 278 -12.35 15.79 11.40
N VAL A 279 -11.35 15.47 12.22
CA VAL A 279 -10.73 14.14 12.31
C VAL A 279 -10.61 13.70 13.76
N ILE A 280 -11.05 12.48 14.05
CA ILE A 280 -10.75 11.79 15.32
C ILE A 280 -10.14 10.42 15.04
N LYS A 281 -8.99 10.13 15.67
CA LYS A 281 -8.31 8.84 15.57
C LYS A 281 -7.93 8.35 16.96
N VAL A 282 -8.31 7.12 17.28
CA VAL A 282 -8.00 6.48 18.55
C VAL A 282 -7.39 5.11 18.28
N GLU A 283 -6.21 4.87 18.80
CA GLU A 283 -5.47 3.62 18.60
C GLU A 283 -4.93 3.10 19.94
N GLY A 284 -5.00 1.79 20.19
CA GLY A 284 -4.37 1.16 21.35
C GLY A 284 -4.89 1.60 22.72
N CYS A 285 -6.11 2.14 22.78
CA CYS A 285 -6.73 2.62 24.04
C CYS A 285 -7.59 1.52 24.66
N HIS A 286 -6.95 0.55 25.33
CA HIS A 286 -7.58 -0.71 25.70
C HIS A 286 -8.64 -0.62 26.80
N LYS A 287 -8.67 0.44 27.62
CA LYS A 287 -9.71 0.71 28.63
C LYS A 287 -10.84 1.65 28.18
N LEU A 288 -10.82 2.10 26.92
CA LEU A 288 -11.82 3.03 26.42
C LEU A 288 -13.18 2.32 26.29
N LYS A 289 -14.18 2.82 27.01
CA LYS A 289 -15.53 2.21 27.05
C LYS A 289 -16.42 2.70 25.91
N ASN A 290 -16.27 3.97 25.52
CA ASN A 290 -17.03 4.64 24.47
C ASN A 290 -16.24 5.81 23.89
N LEU A 291 -16.55 6.21 22.64
CA LEU A 291 -15.91 7.36 22.00
C LEU A 291 -16.64 8.66 22.28
N PHE A 292 -17.97 8.65 22.14
CA PHE A 292 -18.82 9.83 22.28
C PHE A 292 -19.96 9.61 23.27
N ALA A 293 -20.35 10.69 23.94
CA ALA A 293 -21.69 10.81 24.49
C ALA A 293 -22.67 11.29 23.41
N PHE A 294 -23.93 10.87 23.50
CA PHE A 294 -25.00 11.26 22.58
C PHE A 294 -25.13 12.80 22.45
N SER A 295 -24.96 13.52 23.56
CA SER A 295 -25.00 14.98 23.62
C SER A 295 -23.92 15.65 22.75
N MET A 296 -22.75 15.02 22.62
CA MET A 296 -21.60 15.53 21.85
C MET A 296 -21.81 15.41 20.34
N VAL A 297 -22.55 14.40 19.86
CA VAL A 297 -22.72 14.17 18.42
C VAL A 297 -23.32 15.39 17.72
N ARG A 298 -24.17 16.16 18.42
CA ARG A 298 -24.79 17.39 17.89
C ARG A 298 -23.80 18.55 17.68
N SER A 299 -22.66 18.57 18.36
CA SER A 299 -21.62 19.60 18.16
C SER A 299 -20.64 19.25 17.04
N LEU A 300 -20.54 17.98 16.64
CA LEU A 300 -19.60 17.46 15.64
C LEU A 300 -20.04 17.75 14.18
N LYS A 301 -20.31 19.02 13.87
CA LYS A 301 -20.89 19.46 12.59
C LYS A 301 -19.94 19.33 11.40
N ARG A 302 -18.63 19.18 11.62
CA ARG A 302 -17.60 19.11 10.56
C ARG A 302 -16.85 17.79 10.50
N LEU A 303 -17.21 16.83 11.35
CA LEU A 303 -16.49 15.58 11.49
C LEU A 303 -16.61 14.77 10.20
N HIS A 304 -15.48 14.56 9.51
CA HIS A 304 -15.43 13.86 8.24
C HIS A 304 -14.68 12.52 8.31
N GLU A 305 -13.84 12.31 9.33
CA GLU A 305 -13.11 11.05 9.52
C GLU A 305 -13.14 10.59 10.98
N ILE A 306 -13.54 9.31 11.19
CA ILE A 306 -13.43 8.59 12.46
C ILE A 306 -12.57 7.34 12.23
N GLY A 307 -11.51 7.18 13.01
CA GLY A 307 -10.68 5.97 13.05
C GLY A 307 -10.57 5.41 14.47
N ILE A 308 -10.91 4.15 14.67
CA ILE A 308 -10.75 3.45 15.96
C ILE A 308 -10.03 2.12 15.71
N ILE A 309 -8.90 1.91 16.37
CA ILE A 309 -8.01 0.78 16.15
C ILE A 309 -7.57 0.19 17.50
N ALA A 310 -7.65 -1.13 17.68
CA ALA A 310 -7.10 -1.84 18.84
C ALA A 310 -7.61 -1.34 20.22
N CYS A 311 -8.92 -1.09 20.35
CA CYS A 311 -9.58 -0.77 21.62
C CYS A 311 -10.35 -1.99 22.16
N ASN A 312 -9.74 -2.73 23.09
CA ASN A 312 -10.15 -4.09 23.44
C ASN A 312 -11.49 -4.19 24.19
N ILE A 313 -11.84 -3.20 25.01
CA ILE A 313 -13.08 -3.22 25.79
C ILE A 313 -14.18 -2.30 25.25
N LEU A 314 -13.96 -1.65 24.11
CA LEU A 314 -14.93 -0.74 23.52
C LEU A 314 -16.18 -1.54 23.12
N GLU A 315 -17.30 -1.29 23.82
CA GLU A 315 -18.58 -1.99 23.61
C GLU A 315 -19.48 -1.23 22.63
N GLU A 316 -19.48 0.10 22.72
CA GLU A 316 -20.27 1.00 21.88
C GLU A 316 -19.46 2.25 21.48
N ILE A 317 -19.71 2.80 20.29
CA ILE A 317 -19.04 4.04 19.86
C ILE A 317 -19.71 5.27 20.50
N VAL A 318 -21.05 5.27 20.56
CA VAL A 318 -21.84 6.37 21.14
C VAL A 318 -22.70 5.85 22.29
N ILE A 319 -22.56 6.43 23.48
CA ILE A 319 -23.39 6.09 24.66
C ILE A 319 -24.52 7.11 24.87
N LEU A 320 -25.69 6.64 25.31
CA LEU A 320 -26.78 7.50 25.75
C LEU A 320 -26.60 7.93 27.21
N GLU A 321 -26.41 9.23 27.45
CA GLU A 321 -26.42 9.80 28.80
C GLU A 321 -27.87 9.98 29.26
N ARG A 322 -28.32 9.26 30.30
CA ARG A 322 -29.62 9.54 30.93
C ARG A 322 -29.49 10.81 31.77
N ALA A 323 -30.09 11.91 31.31
CA ALA A 323 -30.17 13.13 32.11
C ALA A 323 -31.12 12.90 33.29
N GLU A 324 -30.67 13.17 34.52
CA GLU A 324 -31.49 13.03 35.74
C GLU A 324 -32.59 14.10 35.85
N ASN A 325 -32.65 15.12 34.98
CA ASN A 325 -33.62 16.23 35.08
C ASN A 325 -33.91 16.95 33.76
N CYS A 326 -34.36 16.25 32.72
CA CYS A 326 -34.93 16.91 31.53
C CYS A 326 -36.32 16.35 31.26
N ASN A 327 -37.34 17.15 31.58
CA ASN A 327 -38.74 16.96 31.14
C ASN A 327 -38.94 17.45 29.69
N ASP A 328 -37.87 17.62 28.92
CA ASP A 328 -38.00 17.83 27.49
C ASP A 328 -38.21 16.47 26.85
N ASP A 329 -39.27 16.36 26.05
CA ASP A 329 -39.51 15.27 25.13
C ASP A 329 -38.20 14.93 24.39
N ILE A 330 -37.43 13.96 24.89
CA ILE A 330 -36.41 13.26 24.09
C ILE A 330 -37.23 12.38 23.15
N ASP A 331 -37.84 13.05 22.18
CA ASP A 331 -38.30 12.42 20.98
C ASP A 331 -37.15 11.59 20.45
N SER A 332 -37.53 10.44 19.95
CA SER A 332 -36.80 9.38 19.26
C SER A 332 -35.72 9.86 18.27
N SER A 333 -34.71 10.58 18.75
CA SER A 333 -33.82 11.36 17.89
C SER A 333 -32.76 10.47 17.26
N ASN A 334 -32.82 10.40 15.92
CA ASN A 334 -31.85 9.71 15.10
C ASN A 334 -30.45 10.35 15.27
N LEU A 335 -29.43 9.50 15.37
CA LEU A 335 -28.02 9.89 15.32
C LEU A 335 -27.62 10.15 13.87
N LYS A 336 -27.21 11.39 13.58
CA LYS A 336 -26.87 11.81 12.23
C LYS A 336 -25.49 12.46 12.19
N PHE A 337 -24.61 11.90 11.37
CA PHE A 337 -23.30 12.47 11.06
C PHE A 337 -23.32 13.07 9.65
N ASP A 338 -23.74 14.33 9.54
CA ASP A 338 -24.01 15.01 8.26
C ASP A 338 -22.81 15.15 7.31
N HIS A 339 -21.58 15.05 7.83
CA HIS A 339 -20.34 15.31 7.10
C HIS A 339 -19.33 14.17 7.16
N LEU A 340 -19.68 13.01 7.72
CA LEU A 340 -18.76 11.87 7.81
C LEU A 340 -18.55 11.23 6.44
N HIS A 341 -17.31 11.23 5.95
CA HIS A 341 -16.91 10.64 4.67
C HIS A 341 -16.16 9.31 4.86
N SER A 342 -15.43 9.16 5.96
CA SER A 342 -14.61 7.98 6.26
C SER A 342 -14.83 7.44 7.67
N LEU A 343 -15.11 6.14 7.78
CA LEU A 343 -15.21 5.41 9.04
C LEU A 343 -14.30 4.18 8.98
N THR A 344 -13.33 4.11 9.89
CA THR A 344 -12.42 2.97 10.04
C THR A 344 -12.53 2.40 11.45
N LEU A 345 -12.88 1.12 11.53
CA LEU A 345 -12.98 0.37 12.79
C LEU A 345 -12.14 -0.91 12.65
N GLN A 346 -11.16 -1.10 13.52
CA GLN A 346 -10.20 -2.20 13.41
C GLN A 346 -9.81 -2.79 14.77
N ASP A 347 -9.76 -4.12 14.88
CA ASP A 347 -9.31 -4.84 16.08
C ASP A 347 -10.10 -4.45 17.35
N LEU A 348 -11.44 -4.56 17.25
CA LEU A 348 -12.41 -4.19 18.29
C LEU A 348 -13.23 -5.42 18.72
N PRO A 349 -12.69 -6.29 19.59
CA PRO A 349 -13.25 -7.62 19.86
C PRO A 349 -14.56 -7.63 20.65
N LYS A 350 -14.81 -6.60 21.48
CA LYS A 350 -16.03 -6.44 22.30
C LYS A 350 -17.08 -5.50 21.70
N LEU A 351 -16.82 -4.95 20.51
CA LEU A 351 -17.71 -3.97 19.92
C LEU A 351 -18.94 -4.68 19.34
N ASP A 352 -20.07 -4.54 20.02
CA ASP A 352 -21.32 -5.21 19.67
C ASP A 352 -22.21 -4.35 18.75
N GLY A 353 -22.09 -3.02 18.82
CA GLY A 353 -22.88 -2.10 17.98
C GLY A 353 -22.34 -0.69 17.94
N PHE A 354 -22.80 0.09 16.94
CA PHE A 354 -22.43 1.51 16.84
C PHE A 354 -23.10 2.37 17.94
N TYR A 355 -24.36 2.07 18.26
CA TYR A 355 -25.20 2.77 19.24
C TYR A 355 -26.32 1.85 19.76
N PHE A 356 -26.53 1.77 21.07
CA PHE A 356 -27.64 1.04 21.69
C PHE A 356 -28.63 1.98 22.39
N ASP A 357 -29.92 1.91 22.01
CA ASP A 357 -30.98 2.77 22.58
C ASP A 357 -31.55 2.25 23.91
N GLY A 358 -31.12 1.08 24.41
CA GLY A 358 -31.58 0.51 25.68
C GLY A 358 -33.05 0.06 25.74
N ARG A 359 -33.94 0.60 24.89
CA ARG A 359 -35.38 0.28 24.83
C ARG A 359 -35.71 -0.97 24.02
N THR A 360 -34.79 -1.44 23.17
CA THR A 360 -34.96 -2.66 22.37
C THR A 360 -34.80 -3.94 23.20
N SER A 361 -34.20 -3.86 24.39
CA SER A 361 -34.00 -5.03 25.26
C SER A 361 -35.30 -5.62 25.81
N SER A 362 -36.38 -4.84 25.94
CA SER A 362 -37.64 -5.37 26.49
C SER A 362 -38.47 -6.21 25.50
N VAL A 363 -38.08 -6.27 24.22
CA VAL A 363 -38.79 -7.04 23.18
C VAL A 363 -37.97 -8.25 22.69
N VAL A 364 -36.65 -8.27 22.92
CA VAL A 364 -35.71 -9.22 22.29
C VAL A 364 -35.32 -10.39 23.20
N GLU A 365 -35.72 -10.41 24.48
CA GLU A 365 -35.47 -11.55 25.38
C GLU A 365 -36.13 -12.89 24.96
N LYS A 366 -36.83 -12.94 23.81
CA LYS A 366 -37.51 -14.16 23.32
C LYS A 366 -37.29 -14.52 21.84
N SER A 367 -36.38 -13.87 21.12
CA SER A 367 -36.10 -14.26 19.74
C SER A 367 -34.60 -14.37 19.47
N ASP A 368 -34.18 -15.45 18.80
CA ASP A 368 -32.80 -15.72 18.32
C ASP A 368 -32.35 -14.72 17.23
N THR A 369 -32.84 -13.49 17.25
CA THR A 369 -32.65 -12.49 16.19
C THR A 369 -31.34 -11.75 16.42
N VAL A 370 -30.36 -12.08 15.60
CA VAL A 370 -29.05 -11.42 15.55
C VAL A 370 -29.22 -9.94 15.18
N MET A 371 -28.73 -9.03 16.03
CA MET A 371 -28.79 -7.58 15.78
C MET A 371 -27.73 -7.15 14.76
N PRO A 372 -28.07 -6.25 13.81
CA PRO A 372 -27.10 -5.69 12.88
C PRO A 372 -26.21 -4.64 13.56
N PHE A 373 -24.95 -4.53 13.12
CA PHE A 373 -24.00 -3.54 13.65
C PHE A 373 -24.49 -2.08 13.50
N PHE A 374 -25.06 -1.74 12.34
CA PHE A 374 -25.73 -0.45 12.11
C PHE A 374 -27.25 -0.58 12.23
N CYS A 375 -27.86 0.18 13.15
CA CYS A 375 -29.31 0.23 13.34
C CYS A 375 -29.96 1.40 12.56
N GLU A 376 -31.29 1.38 12.38
CA GLU A 376 -32.04 2.41 11.61
C GLU A 376 -31.88 3.84 12.14
N LYS A 377 -31.55 3.97 13.43
CA LYS A 377 -31.39 5.27 14.09
C LYS A 377 -30.08 5.97 13.73
N VAL A 378 -29.13 5.28 13.09
CA VAL A 378 -27.82 5.84 12.73
C VAL A 378 -27.77 6.17 11.23
N GLN A 379 -27.41 7.41 10.91
CA GLN A 379 -27.36 7.91 9.54
C GLN A 379 -25.99 8.56 9.23
N PHE A 380 -25.41 8.16 8.10
CA PHE A 380 -24.16 8.74 7.57
C PHE A 380 -24.33 9.24 6.12
N PRO A 381 -25.09 10.33 5.88
CA PRO A 381 -25.52 10.73 4.54
C PRO A 381 -24.41 10.94 3.51
N LYS A 382 -23.17 11.16 3.91
CA LYS A 382 -22.02 11.40 3.02
C LYS A 382 -20.91 10.35 3.13
N LEU A 383 -21.18 9.19 3.73
CA LEU A 383 -20.15 8.17 3.94
C LEU A 383 -19.75 7.57 2.60
N GLU A 384 -18.46 7.72 2.27
CA GLU A 384 -17.87 7.23 1.03
C GLU A 384 -16.98 6.01 1.28
N THR A 385 -16.27 5.98 2.41
CA THR A 385 -15.33 4.91 2.77
C THR A 385 -15.71 4.28 4.10
N LEU A 386 -15.87 2.96 4.09
CA LEU A 386 -16.08 2.15 5.28
C LEU A 386 -15.04 1.02 5.35
N LYS A 387 -14.23 1.00 6.41
CA LYS A 387 -13.30 -0.09 6.71
C LYS A 387 -13.68 -0.74 8.04
N LEU A 388 -13.97 -2.04 7.99
CA LEU A 388 -14.27 -2.87 9.16
C LEU A 388 -13.25 -4.01 9.20
N SER A 389 -12.47 -4.11 10.28
CA SER A 389 -11.43 -5.12 10.40
C SER A 389 -11.41 -5.80 11.76
N SER A 390 -11.37 -7.14 11.81
CA SER A 390 -11.25 -7.91 13.05
C SER A 390 -12.31 -7.57 14.10
N ILE A 391 -13.56 -7.36 13.67
CA ILE A 391 -14.70 -7.06 14.55
C ILE A 391 -15.61 -8.28 14.63
N ASN A 392 -16.16 -8.51 15.81
CA ASN A 392 -16.94 -9.70 16.15
C ASN A 392 -18.46 -9.56 15.92
N PHE A 393 -18.89 -9.02 14.78
CA PHE A 393 -20.32 -9.02 14.43
C PHE A 393 -20.69 -10.22 13.55
N GLN A 394 -21.93 -10.68 13.68
CA GLN A 394 -22.51 -11.69 12.78
C GLN A 394 -23.15 -11.05 11.54
N LYS A 395 -23.55 -9.79 11.63
CA LYS A 395 -24.28 -9.06 10.59
C LYS A 395 -23.96 -7.56 10.62
N ILE A 396 -23.68 -6.97 9.44
CA ILE A 396 -23.35 -5.55 9.33
C ILE A 396 -24.61 -4.69 9.15
N TRP A 397 -25.51 -5.13 8.27
CA TRP A 397 -26.66 -4.35 7.77
C TRP A 397 -27.98 -4.92 8.26
N GLN A 398 -29.07 -4.15 8.23
CA GLN A 398 -30.41 -4.65 8.48
C GLN A 398 -31.05 -5.21 7.19
N ASP A 399 -31.85 -6.30 7.26
CA ASP A 399 -32.40 -7.00 6.06
C ASP A 399 -33.69 -6.36 5.50
N GLN A 400 -34.35 -5.53 6.31
CA GLN A 400 -35.56 -4.81 5.91
C GLN A 400 -35.22 -3.80 4.80
N PRO A 401 -36.15 -3.45 3.89
CA PRO A 401 -35.88 -2.49 2.83
C PRO A 401 -35.39 -1.20 3.46
N LEU A 402 -34.11 -0.88 3.20
CA LEU A 402 -33.41 0.23 3.83
C LEU A 402 -34.18 1.52 3.51
N THR A 403 -34.96 2.01 4.46
CA THR A 403 -35.39 3.42 4.51
C THR A 403 -34.18 4.34 4.73
N SER A 404 -33.00 3.81 5.06
CA SER A 404 -31.75 4.54 5.25
C SER A 404 -30.98 4.71 3.93
N SER A 405 -31.27 5.82 3.26
CA SER A 405 -30.71 6.28 1.97
C SER A 405 -29.18 6.47 1.91
N TRP A 406 -28.43 6.25 2.99
CA TRP A 406 -27.03 6.66 3.08
C TRP A 406 -26.02 5.64 2.55
N ILE A 407 -26.34 4.33 2.57
CA ILE A 407 -25.47 3.26 2.02
C ILE A 407 -25.21 3.47 0.52
N GLN A 408 -26.12 4.14 -0.19
CA GLN A 408 -26.01 4.47 -1.61
C GLN A 408 -24.80 5.37 -1.95
N ASN A 409 -24.21 6.04 -0.95
CA ASN A 409 -23.05 6.92 -1.14
C ASN A 409 -21.70 6.23 -0.97
N LEU A 410 -21.68 4.98 -0.49
CA LEU A 410 -20.45 4.23 -0.34
C LEU A 410 -19.78 4.01 -1.70
N THR A 411 -18.49 4.36 -1.77
CA THR A 411 -17.63 4.16 -2.94
C THR A 411 -16.55 3.10 -2.67
N ASN A 412 -16.13 2.96 -1.41
CA ASN A 412 -15.10 2.02 -0.98
C ASN A 412 -15.52 1.27 0.29
N LEU A 413 -15.54 -0.05 0.21
CA LEU A 413 -15.87 -0.93 1.32
C LEU A 413 -14.78 -1.99 1.50
N ILE A 414 -14.19 -2.01 2.69
CA ILE A 414 -13.13 -2.95 3.08
C ILE A 414 -13.59 -3.72 4.31
N VAL A 415 -13.68 -5.05 4.20
CA VAL A 415 -14.03 -5.95 5.31
C VAL A 415 -12.94 -7.01 5.46
N GLU A 416 -12.24 -7.00 6.60
CA GLU A 416 -11.06 -7.85 6.83
C GLU A 416 -11.16 -8.58 8.18
N GLY A 417 -10.85 -9.88 8.27
CA GLY A 417 -10.71 -10.57 9.56
C GLY A 417 -11.98 -10.70 10.41
N CYS A 418 -13.18 -10.41 9.87
CA CYS A 418 -14.46 -10.54 10.58
C CYS A 418 -14.87 -12.02 10.65
N LYS A 419 -14.39 -12.73 11.67
CA LYS A 419 -14.44 -14.21 11.76
C LYS A 419 -15.86 -14.77 11.81
N ASN A 420 -16.79 -14.11 12.49
CA ASN A 420 -18.16 -14.59 12.72
C ASN A 420 -19.18 -14.11 11.68
N LEU A 421 -18.74 -13.38 10.65
CA LEU A 421 -19.60 -12.88 9.59
C LEU A 421 -20.06 -14.04 8.68
N LYS A 422 -21.37 -14.30 8.62
CA LYS A 422 -21.95 -15.40 7.82
C LYS A 422 -22.22 -15.03 6.37
N TYR A 423 -22.74 -13.81 6.14
CA TYR A 423 -22.98 -13.23 4.83
C TYR A 423 -22.63 -11.74 4.89
N LEU A 424 -22.15 -11.17 3.78
CA LEU A 424 -21.72 -9.78 3.76
C LEU A 424 -22.86 -8.81 3.42
N PHE A 425 -23.73 -9.21 2.49
CA PHE A 425 -24.87 -8.41 2.05
C PHE A 425 -26.14 -9.27 1.97
N SER A 426 -27.30 -8.65 2.19
CA SER A 426 -28.55 -9.15 1.61
C SER A 426 -28.65 -8.71 0.15
N TYR A 427 -29.54 -9.32 -0.62
CA TYR A 427 -29.83 -8.87 -2.00
C TYR A 427 -30.24 -7.39 -2.06
N THR A 428 -31.05 -6.93 -1.11
CA THR A 428 -31.52 -5.53 -1.02
C THR A 428 -30.38 -4.54 -0.75
N VAL A 429 -29.42 -4.90 0.12
CA VAL A 429 -28.25 -4.05 0.39
C VAL A 429 -27.34 -3.98 -0.83
N ALA A 430 -27.11 -5.11 -1.50
CA ALA A 430 -26.29 -5.16 -2.71
C ALA A 430 -26.88 -4.35 -3.88
N GLY A 431 -28.21 -4.35 -4.04
CA GLY A 431 -28.91 -3.48 -5.00
C GLY A 431 -28.82 -1.99 -4.64
N SER A 432 -28.77 -1.66 -3.35
CA SER A 432 -28.68 -0.27 -2.87
C SER A 432 -27.29 0.37 -3.05
N LEU A 433 -26.23 -0.43 -3.25
CA LEU A 433 -24.83 0.03 -3.36
C LEU A 433 -24.50 0.59 -4.75
N VAL A 434 -25.30 1.55 -5.22
CA VAL A 434 -25.26 2.07 -6.60
C VAL A 434 -24.04 2.93 -6.94
N LYS A 435 -23.26 3.40 -5.96
CA LYS A 435 -22.00 4.15 -6.18
C LYS A 435 -20.73 3.38 -5.79
N LEU A 436 -20.85 2.13 -5.34
CA LEU A 436 -19.73 1.36 -4.85
C LEU A 436 -18.79 1.01 -6.01
N LYS A 437 -17.53 1.45 -5.91
CA LYS A 437 -16.48 1.23 -6.92
C LYS A 437 -15.47 0.18 -6.50
N HIS A 438 -15.15 0.11 -5.22
CA HIS A 438 -14.12 -0.78 -4.68
C HIS A 438 -14.68 -1.60 -3.52
N LEU A 439 -14.58 -2.93 -3.66
CA LEU A 439 -14.95 -3.89 -2.62
C LEU A 439 -13.77 -4.81 -2.34
N LYS A 440 -13.29 -4.81 -1.10
CA LYS A 440 -12.24 -5.72 -0.63
C LYS A 440 -12.76 -6.55 0.54
N ILE A 441 -12.63 -7.87 0.42
CA ILE A 441 -13.02 -8.84 1.44
C ILE A 441 -11.81 -9.71 1.74
N SER A 442 -11.43 -9.85 3.00
CA SER A 442 -10.34 -10.77 3.36
C SER A 442 -10.46 -11.42 4.73
N ASN A 443 -9.90 -12.62 4.90
CA ASN A 443 -9.77 -13.29 6.20
C ASN A 443 -11.10 -13.48 6.98
N CYS A 444 -12.25 -13.52 6.30
CA CYS A 444 -13.57 -13.73 6.94
C CYS A 444 -13.88 -15.23 6.99
N GLN A 445 -13.52 -15.87 8.10
CA GLN A 445 -13.47 -17.34 8.21
C GLN A 445 -14.82 -18.04 8.08
N MET A 446 -15.93 -17.49 8.60
CA MET A 446 -17.25 -18.14 8.47
C MET A 446 -18.00 -17.82 7.17
N LEU A 447 -17.46 -16.96 6.32
CA LEU A 447 -18.13 -16.54 5.10
C LEU A 447 -18.01 -17.63 4.02
N GLU A 448 -19.10 -18.37 3.77
CA GLU A 448 -19.17 -19.37 2.70
C GLU A 448 -19.56 -18.76 1.35
N GLU A 449 -20.36 -17.69 1.38
CA GLU A 449 -20.91 -16.97 0.23
C GLU A 449 -20.98 -15.47 0.55
N ILE A 450 -20.78 -14.61 -0.47
CA ILE A 450 -20.85 -13.15 -0.30
C ILE A 450 -22.30 -12.67 -0.12
N LEU A 451 -23.23 -13.31 -0.82
CA LEU A 451 -24.68 -13.09 -0.80
C LEU A 451 -25.36 -14.43 -0.42
N PRO A 452 -26.40 -14.44 0.42
CA PRO A 452 -27.06 -15.68 0.82
C PRO A 452 -27.84 -16.31 -0.34
N THR A 453 -27.72 -17.63 -0.56
CA THR A 453 -28.68 -18.40 -1.37
C THR A 453 -30.08 -18.39 -0.73
N GLU A 454 -31.14 -18.21 -1.52
CA GLU A 454 -32.53 -18.07 -1.02
C GLU A 454 -33.12 -19.30 -0.30
N SER A 455 -32.33 -20.35 -0.02
CA SER A 455 -32.83 -21.62 0.52
C SER A 455 -32.89 -21.73 2.05
N GLU A 456 -32.39 -20.77 2.83
CA GLU A 456 -32.49 -20.81 4.30
C GLU A 456 -33.16 -19.54 4.87
N GLY A 457 -34.50 -19.55 4.92
CA GLY A 457 -35.23 -18.67 5.84
C GLY A 457 -36.55 -18.06 5.35
N ALA A 458 -36.90 -18.17 4.07
CA ALA A 458 -38.18 -17.65 3.58
C ALA A 458 -39.22 -18.78 3.43
N ILE A 459 -39.86 -19.16 4.55
CA ILE A 459 -41.24 -19.66 4.46
C ILE A 459 -42.09 -18.46 4.03
N ARG A 460 -42.17 -18.22 2.71
CA ARG A 460 -43.22 -17.37 2.15
C ARG A 460 -44.51 -18.17 2.24
N ASN A 461 -45.24 -17.96 3.33
CA ASN A 461 -46.68 -18.19 3.31
C ASN A 461 -47.29 -17.30 2.23
N SER A 462 -48.18 -17.89 1.43
CA SER A 462 -48.97 -17.31 0.33
C SER A 462 -48.30 -17.24 -1.04
N THR A 463 -48.95 -17.96 -1.95
CA THR A 463 -48.94 -17.87 -3.41
C THR A 463 -49.01 -16.42 -3.89
N VAL A 464 -47.88 -15.80 -4.21
CA VAL A 464 -47.79 -14.62 -5.09
C VAL A 464 -46.51 -14.75 -5.90
N ASP A 465 -46.71 -15.00 -7.19
CA ASP A 465 -45.89 -14.62 -8.35
C ASP A 465 -44.37 -14.79 -8.28
N ILE A 466 -43.90 -15.72 -9.13
CA ILE A 466 -42.58 -15.65 -9.75
C ILE A 466 -42.50 -14.26 -10.40
N LEU A 467 -41.82 -13.30 -9.76
CA LEU A 467 -41.54 -12.00 -10.37
C LEU A 467 -40.84 -12.24 -11.72
N PRO A 468 -41.32 -11.63 -12.83
CA PRO A 468 -40.67 -11.73 -14.13
C PRO A 468 -39.19 -11.35 -14.02
N HIS A 469 -38.34 -11.94 -14.88
CA HIS A 469 -36.89 -11.66 -14.93
C HIS A 469 -36.52 -10.17 -15.10
N SER A 470 -37.48 -9.31 -15.41
CA SER A 470 -37.35 -7.88 -15.66
C SER A 470 -37.45 -6.96 -14.43
N ASP A 471 -37.86 -7.46 -13.25
CA ASP A 471 -38.06 -6.63 -12.04
C ASP A 471 -36.97 -6.84 -10.95
N ARG A 472 -35.87 -7.52 -11.26
CA ARG A 472 -34.76 -7.73 -10.32
C ARG A 472 -33.83 -6.50 -10.30
N GLU A 473 -33.51 -6.00 -9.10
CA GLU A 473 -32.56 -4.89 -8.93
C GLU A 473 -31.15 -5.26 -9.40
N ASP A 474 -30.46 -4.33 -10.05
CA ASP A 474 -29.07 -4.49 -10.45
C ASP A 474 -28.15 -4.51 -9.22
N LEU A 475 -27.38 -5.59 -9.06
CA LEU A 475 -26.42 -5.75 -7.97
C LEU A 475 -25.08 -5.12 -8.38
N PHE A 476 -24.56 -4.22 -7.56
CA PHE A 476 -23.26 -3.58 -7.78
C PHE A 476 -23.06 -3.00 -9.21
N PRO A 477 -23.96 -2.11 -9.69
CA PRO A 477 -23.94 -1.63 -11.08
C PRO A 477 -22.73 -0.74 -11.40
N THR A 478 -22.01 -0.24 -10.40
CA THR A 478 -20.86 0.67 -10.57
C THR A 478 -19.53 0.10 -10.08
N LEU A 479 -19.49 -1.15 -9.62
CA LEU A 479 -18.30 -1.76 -9.07
C LEU A 479 -17.21 -1.88 -10.15
N GLU A 480 -16.04 -1.31 -9.87
CA GLU A 480 -14.89 -1.31 -10.78
C GLU A 480 -13.81 -2.31 -10.33
N THR A 481 -13.70 -2.58 -9.03
CA THR A 481 -12.68 -3.48 -8.46
C THR A 481 -13.27 -4.36 -7.37
N LEU A 482 -13.04 -5.68 -7.49
CA LEU A 482 -13.38 -6.69 -6.50
C LEU A 482 -12.12 -7.46 -6.09
N VAL A 483 -11.77 -7.41 -4.81
CA VAL A 483 -10.63 -8.13 -4.22
C VAL A 483 -11.12 -9.08 -3.14
N ILE A 484 -10.83 -10.37 -3.30
CA ILE A 484 -11.18 -11.43 -2.36
C ILE A 484 -9.89 -12.15 -1.97
N SER A 485 -9.55 -12.18 -0.68
CA SER A 485 -8.28 -12.79 -0.24
C SER A 485 -8.35 -13.56 1.07
N ASN A 486 -7.66 -14.70 1.18
CA ASN A 486 -7.61 -15.53 2.40
C ASN A 486 -9.02 -15.94 2.86
N MET A 487 -9.81 -16.53 1.95
CA MET A 487 -11.20 -16.92 2.20
C MET A 487 -11.36 -18.43 2.13
N ASP A 488 -10.86 -19.14 3.15
CA ASP A 488 -10.71 -20.60 3.15
C ASP A 488 -12.04 -21.38 3.08
N ASN A 489 -13.16 -20.75 3.48
CA ASN A 489 -14.49 -21.38 3.43
C ASN A 489 -15.35 -20.95 2.24
N LEU A 490 -14.89 -19.99 1.44
CA LEU A 490 -15.65 -19.46 0.30
C LEU A 490 -15.77 -20.53 -0.81
N LYS A 491 -17.00 -20.92 -1.11
CA LYS A 491 -17.30 -21.94 -2.14
C LYS A 491 -17.58 -21.34 -3.51
N ALA A 492 -18.19 -20.15 -3.54
CA ALA A 492 -18.55 -19.45 -4.76
C ALA A 492 -18.39 -17.93 -4.60
N VAL A 493 -17.92 -17.27 -5.66
CA VAL A 493 -17.82 -15.80 -5.73
C VAL A 493 -19.15 -15.17 -6.17
N TRP A 494 -19.91 -15.88 -7.00
CA TRP A 494 -21.10 -15.37 -7.68
C TRP A 494 -22.37 -16.06 -7.19
N CYS A 495 -23.51 -15.38 -7.26
CA CYS A 495 -24.82 -15.94 -7.00
C CYS A 495 -25.22 -16.96 -8.08
N ILE A 496 -25.88 -18.04 -7.66
CA ILE A 496 -26.34 -19.13 -8.53
C ILE A 496 -27.66 -18.76 -9.24
N ASP A 497 -28.44 -17.82 -8.69
CA ASP A 497 -29.72 -17.37 -9.24
C ASP A 497 -29.57 -16.32 -10.35
N PRO A 498 -30.55 -16.19 -11.27
CA PRO A 498 -30.45 -15.25 -12.38
C PRO A 498 -30.38 -13.80 -11.86
N VAL A 499 -29.19 -13.24 -11.90
CA VAL A 499 -28.89 -11.85 -11.54
C VAL A 499 -29.38 -10.91 -12.65
N ALA A 500 -29.81 -9.69 -12.31
CA ALA A 500 -30.24 -8.69 -13.28
C ALA A 500 -29.12 -8.33 -14.29
N PRO A 501 -29.45 -7.98 -15.56
CA PRO A 501 -28.49 -7.86 -16.66
C PRO A 501 -27.29 -6.93 -16.41
N ASN A 502 -27.47 -5.79 -15.72
CA ASN A 502 -26.40 -4.79 -15.57
C ASN A 502 -25.51 -5.03 -14.33
N SER A 503 -25.76 -6.10 -13.59
CA SER A 503 -25.00 -6.40 -12.38
C SER A 503 -23.55 -6.71 -12.72
N PHE A 504 -22.61 -6.08 -12.00
CA PHE A 504 -21.16 -6.15 -12.25
C PHE A 504 -20.71 -5.64 -13.64
N GLY A 505 -21.58 -4.94 -14.39
CA GLY A 505 -21.29 -4.53 -15.76
C GLY A 505 -20.08 -3.59 -15.90
N LYS A 506 -19.70 -2.86 -14.84
CA LYS A 506 -18.54 -1.93 -14.83
C LYS A 506 -17.26 -2.54 -14.22
N LEU A 507 -17.26 -3.82 -13.85
CA LEU A 507 -16.13 -4.43 -13.18
C LEU A 507 -14.93 -4.50 -14.12
N LYS A 508 -13.82 -3.83 -13.75
CA LYS A 508 -12.57 -3.77 -14.52
C LYS A 508 -11.51 -4.71 -14.01
N SER A 509 -11.47 -4.95 -12.70
CA SER A 509 -10.43 -5.75 -12.06
C SER A 509 -11.03 -6.73 -11.05
N LEU A 510 -10.69 -8.01 -11.20
CA LEU A 510 -11.03 -9.08 -10.26
C LEU A 510 -9.73 -9.72 -9.76
N GLU A 511 -9.52 -9.68 -8.44
CA GLU A 511 -8.36 -10.25 -7.76
C GLU A 511 -8.82 -11.28 -6.73
N ILE A 512 -8.34 -12.52 -6.86
CA ILE A 512 -8.65 -13.62 -5.93
C ILE A 512 -7.35 -14.22 -5.42
N LYS A 513 -7.13 -14.20 -4.10
CA LYS A 513 -5.89 -14.70 -3.49
C LYS A 513 -6.20 -15.68 -2.37
N ARG A 514 -5.50 -16.82 -2.28
CA ARG A 514 -5.60 -17.73 -1.11
C ARG A 514 -7.05 -18.12 -0.76
N CYS A 515 -7.78 -18.67 -1.72
CA CYS A 515 -9.15 -19.14 -1.53
C CYS A 515 -9.21 -20.65 -1.73
N GLU A 516 -8.98 -21.40 -0.64
CA GLU A 516 -8.69 -22.85 -0.71
C GLU A 516 -9.88 -23.75 -1.03
N LYS A 517 -11.14 -23.27 -0.94
CA LYS A 517 -12.34 -24.07 -1.31
C LYS A 517 -13.00 -23.66 -2.61
N LEU A 518 -12.49 -22.62 -3.27
CA LEU A 518 -13.03 -22.17 -4.54
C LEU A 518 -12.67 -23.17 -5.64
N LEU A 519 -13.67 -23.66 -6.39
CA LEU A 519 -13.48 -24.65 -7.46
C LEU A 519 -13.36 -24.03 -8.85
N ALA A 520 -14.11 -22.95 -9.10
CA ALA A 520 -14.12 -22.20 -10.34
C ALA A 520 -14.21 -20.69 -10.07
N VAL A 521 -13.59 -19.88 -10.92
CA VAL A 521 -13.57 -18.42 -10.75
C VAL A 521 -14.66 -17.74 -11.55
N VAL A 522 -14.75 -17.94 -12.86
CA VAL A 522 -15.71 -17.25 -13.74
C VAL A 522 -16.58 -18.26 -14.51
N PRO A 523 -17.86 -18.44 -14.17
CA PRO A 523 -18.79 -19.26 -14.95
C PRO A 523 -19.30 -18.54 -16.21
N SER A 524 -19.86 -19.30 -17.16
CA SER A 524 -20.28 -18.84 -18.49
C SER A 524 -21.30 -17.70 -18.47
N ASN A 525 -22.24 -17.74 -17.53
CA ASN A 525 -23.24 -16.69 -17.31
C ASN A 525 -22.61 -15.37 -16.84
N MET A 526 -21.50 -15.41 -16.11
CA MET A 526 -20.76 -14.23 -15.66
C MET A 526 -19.86 -13.66 -16.75
N LEU A 527 -19.28 -14.49 -17.63
CA LEU A 527 -18.55 -14.02 -18.81
C LEU A 527 -19.40 -13.10 -19.69
N ARG A 528 -20.70 -13.36 -19.81
CA ARG A 528 -21.64 -12.50 -20.56
C ARG A 528 -21.95 -11.18 -19.87
N ARG A 529 -21.66 -11.03 -18.58
CA ARG A 529 -21.99 -9.84 -17.77
C ARG A 529 -20.78 -8.95 -17.54
N LEU A 530 -19.60 -9.54 -17.44
CA LEU A 530 -18.32 -8.88 -17.18
C LEU A 530 -17.76 -8.18 -18.45
N GLN A 531 -18.59 -7.33 -19.05
CA GLN A 531 -18.33 -6.64 -20.33
C GLN A 531 -17.27 -5.53 -20.26
N ASN A 532 -16.72 -5.26 -19.06
CA ASN A 532 -15.62 -4.30 -18.87
C ASN A 532 -14.41 -4.89 -18.13
N LEU A 533 -14.35 -6.22 -17.90
CA LEU A 533 -13.28 -6.84 -17.12
C LEU A 533 -11.96 -6.82 -17.89
N GLU A 534 -11.03 -5.98 -17.47
CA GLU A 534 -9.72 -5.81 -18.11
C GLU A 534 -8.63 -6.68 -17.47
N THR A 535 -8.71 -6.92 -16.16
CA THR A 535 -7.67 -7.65 -15.40
C THR A 535 -8.30 -8.74 -14.55
N LEU A 536 -7.76 -9.95 -14.67
CA LEU A 536 -8.06 -11.09 -13.79
C LEU A 536 -6.75 -11.60 -13.18
N GLU A 537 -6.65 -11.53 -11.85
CA GLU A 537 -5.51 -12.03 -11.08
C GLU A 537 -5.97 -13.10 -10.09
N VAL A 538 -5.36 -14.27 -10.14
CA VAL A 538 -5.65 -15.40 -9.25
C VAL A 538 -4.36 -15.97 -8.69
N ASP A 539 -4.13 -15.82 -7.38
CA ASP A 539 -2.90 -16.25 -6.70
C ASP A 539 -3.19 -17.25 -5.58
N ASP A 540 -2.38 -18.31 -5.51
CA ASP A 540 -2.24 -19.18 -4.34
C ASP A 540 -3.57 -19.82 -3.88
N CYS A 541 -4.44 -20.23 -4.80
CA CYS A 541 -5.71 -20.92 -4.50
C CYS A 541 -5.58 -22.42 -4.81
N GLY A 542 -5.43 -23.25 -3.78
CA GLY A 542 -5.03 -24.65 -3.92
C GLY A 542 -6.07 -25.59 -4.56
N SER A 543 -7.38 -25.38 -4.38
CA SER A 543 -8.43 -26.29 -4.90
C SER A 543 -9.03 -25.91 -6.24
N LEU A 544 -8.62 -24.79 -6.84
CA LEU A 544 -9.13 -24.38 -8.15
C LEU A 544 -8.77 -25.43 -9.21
N ASN A 545 -9.80 -25.94 -9.90
CA ASN A 545 -9.64 -26.88 -11.00
C ASN A 545 -9.62 -26.16 -12.36
N GLU A 546 -10.41 -25.09 -12.47
CA GLU A 546 -10.65 -24.32 -13.69
C GLU A 546 -10.81 -22.83 -13.37
N ILE A 547 -10.39 -21.94 -14.27
CA ILE A 547 -10.62 -20.50 -14.13
C ILE A 547 -11.94 -20.13 -14.79
N PHE A 548 -12.12 -20.53 -16.04
CA PHE A 548 -13.33 -20.30 -16.83
C PHE A 548 -14.13 -21.59 -16.95
N ARG A 549 -15.32 -21.62 -16.34
CA ARG A 549 -16.27 -22.73 -16.45
C ARG A 549 -17.31 -22.41 -17.52
N LEU A 550 -17.21 -23.08 -18.67
CA LEU A 550 -18.15 -22.97 -19.77
C LEU A 550 -19.20 -24.09 -19.66
N ASP A 551 -20.48 -23.73 -19.77
CA ASP A 551 -21.61 -24.66 -19.76
C ASP A 551 -21.98 -25.09 -21.20
N GLY A 552 -22.56 -26.28 -21.36
CA GLY A 552 -22.70 -26.97 -22.64
C GLY A 552 -23.91 -26.61 -23.49
N ASP A 553 -24.73 -25.65 -23.08
CA ASP A 553 -25.97 -25.32 -23.78
C ASP A 553 -25.67 -24.47 -25.02
N ALA A 554 -25.38 -25.19 -26.09
CA ALA A 554 -25.12 -24.71 -27.43
C ALA A 554 -26.42 -24.55 -28.21
N GLU A 555 -27.30 -23.63 -27.83
CA GLU A 555 -28.36 -23.17 -28.74
C GLU A 555 -28.56 -21.64 -28.63
N ASN A 556 -28.26 -20.94 -29.72
CA ASN A 556 -28.73 -19.57 -30.05
C ASN A 556 -28.27 -18.39 -29.17
N HIS A 557 -27.02 -18.35 -28.71
CA HIS A 557 -26.50 -17.16 -28.04
C HIS A 557 -25.46 -16.40 -28.86
N GLU A 558 -25.57 -15.07 -28.86
CA GLU A 558 -24.66 -14.14 -29.55
C GLU A 558 -23.20 -14.38 -29.15
N LYS A 559 -22.30 -14.19 -30.12
CA LYS A 559 -20.83 -14.22 -29.92
C LYS A 559 -20.44 -13.11 -28.95
N VAL A 560 -19.75 -13.46 -27.87
CA VAL A 560 -19.31 -12.50 -26.86
C VAL A 560 -17.81 -12.25 -26.98
N ASP A 561 -17.45 -10.99 -27.13
CA ASP A 561 -16.05 -10.56 -27.02
C ASP A 561 -15.72 -10.26 -25.57
N THR A 562 -14.70 -10.95 -25.06
CA THR A 562 -14.24 -10.81 -23.69
C THR A 562 -13.21 -9.69 -23.65
N PRO A 563 -13.42 -8.62 -22.86
CA PRO A 563 -12.57 -7.41 -22.85
C PRO A 563 -11.24 -7.60 -22.10
N LEU A 564 -10.96 -8.82 -21.64
CA LEU A 564 -9.82 -9.14 -20.79
C LEU A 564 -8.50 -8.81 -21.48
N LYS A 565 -7.69 -7.96 -20.84
CA LYS A 565 -6.36 -7.51 -21.30
C LYS A 565 -5.23 -8.22 -20.58
N LYS A 566 -5.37 -8.48 -19.28
CA LYS A 566 -4.35 -9.18 -18.47
C LYS A 566 -4.96 -10.37 -17.73
N LEU A 567 -4.32 -11.52 -17.87
CA LEU A 567 -4.57 -12.74 -17.10
C LEU A 567 -3.30 -13.12 -16.33
N SER A 568 -3.37 -13.10 -15.00
CA SER A 568 -2.27 -13.49 -14.12
C SER A 568 -2.71 -14.63 -13.22
N LEU A 569 -2.03 -15.78 -13.30
CA LEU A 569 -2.32 -16.99 -12.55
C LEU A 569 -1.05 -17.46 -11.82
N SER A 570 -1.08 -17.52 -10.50
CA SER A 570 0.09 -17.93 -9.73
C SER A 570 -0.23 -18.95 -8.63
N LYS A 571 0.66 -19.93 -8.45
CA LYS A 571 0.65 -20.95 -7.39
C LYS A 571 -0.63 -21.79 -7.31
N LEU A 572 -1.31 -22.01 -8.43
CA LEU A 572 -2.55 -22.80 -8.49
C LEU A 572 -2.23 -24.30 -8.60
N SER A 573 -2.17 -24.97 -7.46
CA SER A 573 -1.60 -26.33 -7.35
C SER A 573 -2.47 -27.43 -7.98
N ASN A 574 -3.79 -27.27 -8.03
CA ASN A 574 -4.71 -28.24 -8.65
C ASN A 574 -5.22 -27.85 -10.03
N LEU A 575 -4.89 -26.65 -10.52
CA LEU A 575 -5.38 -26.17 -11.82
C LEU A 575 -4.88 -27.08 -12.93
N LYS A 576 -5.80 -27.72 -13.65
CA LYS A 576 -5.49 -28.60 -14.79
C LYS A 576 -5.62 -27.88 -16.12
N HIS A 577 -6.65 -27.04 -16.23
CA HIS A 577 -6.97 -26.26 -17.42
C HIS A 577 -7.44 -24.87 -17.02
N ILE A 578 -7.05 -23.84 -17.79
CA ILE A 578 -7.57 -22.49 -17.60
C ILE A 578 -9.06 -22.44 -18.03
N TRP A 579 -9.40 -23.12 -19.13
CA TRP A 579 -10.76 -23.32 -19.62
C TRP A 579 -11.16 -24.79 -19.49
N ASN A 580 -12.37 -25.07 -19.00
CA ASN A 580 -12.84 -26.46 -18.84
C ASN A 580 -13.14 -27.19 -20.17
N ARG A 581 -13.41 -26.43 -21.24
CA ARG A 581 -13.59 -26.89 -22.62
C ARG A 581 -13.19 -25.77 -23.58
N ASP A 582 -13.02 -26.08 -24.86
CA ASP A 582 -12.75 -25.07 -25.88
C ASP A 582 -13.98 -24.13 -26.06
N PRO A 583 -13.82 -22.79 -25.93
CA PRO A 583 -14.92 -21.82 -26.08
C PRO A 583 -15.47 -21.68 -27.51
N GLN A 584 -14.77 -22.21 -28.51
CA GLN A 584 -15.13 -22.12 -29.92
C GLN A 584 -15.46 -20.66 -30.33
N GLU A 585 -16.51 -20.44 -31.11
CA GLU A 585 -16.92 -19.09 -31.52
C GLU A 585 -17.78 -18.34 -30.49
N ASN A 586 -18.06 -18.93 -29.32
CA ASN A 586 -18.98 -18.35 -28.35
C ASN A 586 -18.33 -17.24 -27.50
N PHE A 587 -17.07 -17.40 -27.13
CA PHE A 587 -16.32 -16.46 -26.29
C PHE A 587 -14.93 -16.19 -26.89
N ASN A 588 -14.69 -14.96 -27.37
CA ASN A 588 -13.39 -14.58 -27.93
C ASN A 588 -12.56 -13.79 -26.91
N PHE A 589 -11.27 -14.09 -26.80
CA PHE A 589 -10.33 -13.39 -25.91
C PHE A 589 -9.37 -12.47 -26.68
N ARG A 590 -9.85 -11.89 -27.79
CA ARG A 590 -9.04 -11.11 -28.75
C ARG A 590 -8.32 -9.89 -28.15
N MET A 591 -8.79 -9.38 -27.01
CA MET A 591 -8.24 -8.20 -26.33
C MET A 591 -7.08 -8.51 -25.38
N LEU A 592 -6.75 -9.79 -25.19
CA LEU A 592 -5.74 -10.24 -24.24
C LEU A 592 -4.33 -9.83 -24.73
N LYS A 593 -3.62 -9.10 -23.87
CA LYS A 593 -2.28 -8.55 -24.09
C LYS A 593 -1.21 -9.25 -23.27
N VAL A 594 -1.52 -9.60 -22.02
CA VAL A 594 -0.55 -10.15 -21.07
C VAL A 594 -1.10 -11.42 -20.45
N VAL A 595 -0.32 -12.49 -20.54
CA VAL A 595 -0.60 -13.77 -19.86
C VAL A 595 0.61 -14.16 -19.02
N GLU A 596 0.42 -14.17 -17.71
CA GLU A 596 1.44 -14.54 -16.71
C GLU A 596 0.96 -15.79 -15.95
N VAL A 597 1.73 -16.88 -16.02
CA VAL A 597 1.43 -18.14 -15.33
C VAL A 597 2.65 -18.61 -14.53
N LEU A 598 2.57 -18.58 -13.21
CA LEU A 598 3.70 -18.87 -12.31
C LEU A 598 3.37 -19.99 -11.33
N GLY A 599 4.05 -21.13 -11.41
CA GLY A 599 3.95 -22.18 -10.39
C GLY A 599 2.64 -22.98 -10.39
N CYS A 600 1.92 -23.04 -11.52
CA CYS A 600 0.73 -23.89 -11.70
C CYS A 600 1.16 -25.31 -12.10
N ARG A 601 1.42 -26.17 -11.10
CA ARG A 601 2.18 -27.41 -11.32
C ARG A 601 1.46 -28.49 -12.11
N LYS A 602 0.12 -28.57 -12.04
CA LYS A 602 -0.71 -29.57 -12.73
C LYS A 602 -1.29 -29.09 -14.07
N LEU A 603 -0.99 -27.86 -14.46
CA LEU A 603 -1.53 -27.25 -15.66
C LEU A 603 -0.98 -27.98 -16.89
N GLN A 604 -1.87 -28.45 -17.77
CA GLN A 604 -1.51 -29.25 -18.95
C GLN A 604 -1.31 -28.41 -20.21
N ASN A 605 -2.14 -27.37 -20.37
CA ASN A 605 -2.09 -26.42 -21.48
C ASN A 605 -2.43 -24.99 -21.01
N ILE A 606 -2.00 -23.99 -21.77
CA ILE A 606 -2.34 -22.58 -21.51
C ILE A 606 -3.60 -22.20 -22.29
N PHE A 607 -3.64 -22.41 -23.60
CA PHE A 607 -4.74 -21.94 -24.47
C PHE A 607 -5.45 -23.10 -25.18
N PRO A 608 -6.79 -23.09 -25.28
CA PRO A 608 -7.52 -23.81 -26.31
C PRO A 608 -7.17 -23.30 -27.72
N ALA A 609 -7.35 -24.14 -28.74
CA ALA A 609 -6.99 -23.81 -30.11
C ALA A 609 -7.76 -22.60 -30.66
N SER A 610 -9.07 -22.50 -30.39
CA SER A 610 -9.89 -21.35 -30.78
C SER A 610 -9.42 -20.03 -30.16
N VAL A 611 -9.05 -20.07 -28.87
CA VAL A 611 -8.53 -18.92 -28.12
C VAL A 611 -7.22 -18.47 -28.76
N ALA A 612 -6.27 -19.40 -28.94
CA ALA A 612 -4.97 -19.09 -29.54
C ALA A 612 -5.09 -18.45 -30.93
N LYS A 613 -6.05 -18.90 -31.77
CA LYS A 613 -6.31 -18.33 -33.11
C LYS A 613 -6.81 -16.88 -33.07
N CYS A 614 -7.50 -16.46 -32.01
CA CYS A 614 -8.06 -15.11 -31.90
C CYS A 614 -7.16 -14.09 -31.17
N LEU A 615 -6.01 -14.49 -30.63
CA LEU A 615 -5.08 -13.64 -29.85
C LEU A 615 -4.27 -12.67 -30.73
N GLN A 616 -4.94 -11.66 -31.28
CA GLN A 616 -4.33 -10.65 -32.17
C GLN A 616 -3.57 -9.55 -31.44
N LEU A 617 -3.81 -9.34 -30.15
CA LEU A 617 -3.21 -8.26 -29.35
C LEU A 617 -2.25 -8.76 -28.26
N LEU A 618 -1.92 -10.05 -28.22
CA LEU A 618 -1.02 -10.61 -27.22
C LEU A 618 0.38 -9.99 -27.38
N GLU A 619 0.87 -9.33 -26.34
CA GLU A 619 2.15 -8.59 -26.27
C GLU A 619 3.20 -9.35 -25.44
N GLU A 620 2.77 -10.03 -24.37
CA GLU A 620 3.63 -10.73 -23.42
C GLU A 620 3.04 -12.10 -22.99
N LEU A 621 3.88 -13.13 -23.03
CA LEU A 621 3.61 -14.46 -22.53
C LEU A 621 4.73 -14.90 -21.57
N ALA A 622 4.41 -15.00 -20.28
CA ALA A 622 5.34 -15.42 -19.24
C ALA A 622 4.83 -16.67 -18.53
N ILE A 623 5.57 -17.78 -18.63
CA ILE A 623 5.23 -19.07 -18.04
C ILE A 623 6.43 -19.57 -17.24
N THR A 624 6.26 -19.78 -15.94
CA THR A 624 7.34 -20.17 -15.03
C THR A 624 6.90 -21.30 -14.10
N CYS A 625 7.77 -22.29 -13.85
CA CYS A 625 7.59 -23.38 -12.89
C CYS A 625 6.29 -24.22 -13.07
N CYS A 626 5.83 -24.44 -14.31
CA CYS A 626 4.67 -25.29 -14.62
C CYS A 626 5.14 -26.70 -15.01
N ALA A 627 5.19 -27.61 -14.03
CA ALA A 627 5.90 -28.89 -14.15
C ALA A 627 5.23 -29.92 -15.07
N MET A 628 3.90 -29.92 -15.19
CA MET A 628 3.11 -30.83 -16.03
C MET A 628 2.64 -30.20 -17.36
N LEU A 629 3.16 -29.03 -17.72
CA LEU A 629 2.78 -28.35 -18.96
C LEU A 629 3.40 -29.07 -20.16
N GLU A 630 2.58 -29.79 -20.92
CA GLU A 630 3.01 -30.58 -22.09
C GLU A 630 3.08 -29.71 -23.35
N GLU A 631 2.11 -28.81 -23.50
CA GLU A 631 1.92 -27.93 -24.66
C GLU A 631 1.41 -26.55 -24.24
N ILE A 632 1.66 -25.52 -25.05
CA ILE A 632 1.12 -24.17 -24.78
C ILE A 632 -0.32 -24.07 -25.30
N VAL A 633 -0.59 -24.65 -26.48
CA VAL A 633 -1.91 -24.70 -27.12
C VAL A 633 -2.42 -26.13 -27.16
N ALA A 634 -3.64 -26.35 -26.68
CA ALA A 634 -4.29 -27.64 -26.60
C ALA A 634 -4.55 -28.27 -27.99
N LYS A 635 -4.57 -29.60 -28.07
CA LYS A 635 -4.96 -30.33 -29.30
C LYS A 635 -6.36 -29.94 -29.80
N GLU A 636 -6.45 -29.69 -31.11
CA GLU A 636 -7.72 -29.43 -31.78
C GLU A 636 -8.47 -30.77 -31.99
N GLU A 637 -9.63 -30.93 -31.35
CA GLU A 637 -10.41 -32.19 -31.42
C GLU A 637 -11.16 -32.38 -32.75
N THR A 638 -11.33 -31.31 -33.56
CA THR A 638 -12.40 -31.24 -34.56
C THR A 638 -12.01 -31.26 -36.05
N ILE A 639 -10.74 -31.30 -36.47
CA ILE A 639 -10.42 -31.30 -37.92
C ILE A 639 -9.24 -32.20 -38.30
N LEU A 640 -9.43 -32.98 -39.37
CA LEU A 640 -8.46 -33.80 -40.14
C LEU A 640 -7.44 -32.96 -40.95
N GLU A 641 -7.20 -31.68 -40.61
CA GLU A 641 -6.35 -30.80 -41.39
C GLU A 641 -4.90 -30.82 -40.88
N ALA A 642 -4.02 -31.29 -41.76
CA ALA A 642 -2.58 -31.14 -41.65
C ALA A 642 -2.22 -29.64 -41.63
N THR A 643 -1.43 -29.23 -40.62
CA THR A 643 -0.85 -27.88 -40.40
C THR A 643 -1.73 -26.83 -39.72
N ALA A 644 -1.99 -26.98 -38.42
CA ALA A 644 -2.46 -25.85 -37.60
C ALA A 644 -1.38 -24.74 -37.57
N ARG A 645 -1.74 -23.52 -38.02
CA ARG A 645 -0.88 -22.33 -38.05
C ARG A 645 -1.36 -21.32 -37.01
N PHE A 646 -0.45 -20.88 -36.13
CA PHE A 646 -0.74 -19.88 -35.09
C PHE A 646 0.10 -18.63 -35.33
N VAL A 647 -0.56 -17.47 -35.42
CA VAL A 647 0.10 -16.18 -35.68
C VAL A 647 -0.19 -15.23 -34.54
N PHE A 648 0.86 -14.74 -33.88
CA PHE A 648 0.79 -13.77 -32.79
C PHE A 648 1.44 -12.45 -33.23
N PRO A 649 0.68 -11.56 -33.89
CA PRO A 649 1.26 -10.42 -34.61
C PRO A 649 1.85 -9.33 -33.71
N GLN A 650 1.44 -9.25 -32.44
CA GLN A 650 1.91 -8.25 -31.48
C GLN A 650 2.87 -8.81 -30.43
N LEU A 651 3.10 -10.13 -30.41
CA LEU A 651 3.85 -10.78 -29.33
C LEU A 651 5.30 -10.33 -29.38
N SER A 652 5.71 -9.63 -28.32
CA SER A 652 7.00 -8.96 -28.21
C SER A 652 7.91 -9.62 -27.19
N SER A 653 7.32 -10.28 -26.17
CA SER A 653 8.04 -10.92 -25.08
C SER A 653 7.53 -12.33 -24.79
N ILE A 654 8.45 -13.30 -24.79
CA ILE A 654 8.20 -14.68 -24.35
C ILE A 654 9.22 -15.05 -23.27
N LEU A 655 8.72 -15.42 -22.10
CA LEU A 655 9.50 -15.92 -20.97
C LEU A 655 9.02 -17.33 -20.59
N LEU A 656 9.86 -18.35 -20.78
CA LEU A 656 9.59 -19.74 -20.42
C LEU A 656 10.67 -20.22 -19.44
N VAL A 657 10.29 -20.54 -18.20
CA VAL A 657 11.26 -20.88 -17.15
C VAL A 657 10.83 -22.13 -16.39
N GLU A 658 11.73 -23.11 -16.25
CA GLU A 658 11.52 -24.36 -15.50
C GLU A 658 10.32 -25.21 -15.99
N LEU A 659 10.21 -25.41 -17.30
CA LEU A 659 9.15 -26.22 -17.93
C LEU A 659 9.70 -27.60 -18.32
N ARG A 660 9.56 -28.58 -17.41
CA ARG A 660 10.29 -29.85 -17.49
C ARG A 660 9.79 -30.81 -18.57
N VAL A 661 8.48 -30.82 -18.82
CA VAL A 661 7.84 -31.76 -19.76
C VAL A 661 7.37 -31.09 -21.06
N LEU A 662 7.51 -29.78 -21.19
CA LEU A 662 7.10 -29.04 -22.38
C LEU A 662 7.89 -29.53 -23.60
N GLU A 663 7.17 -30.12 -24.56
CA GLU A 663 7.77 -30.72 -25.76
C GLU A 663 7.59 -29.86 -27.00
N SER A 664 6.43 -29.19 -27.12
CA SER A 664 6.09 -28.37 -28.29
C SER A 664 5.12 -27.25 -27.90
N PHE A 665 4.85 -26.35 -28.82
CA PHE A 665 3.82 -25.32 -28.62
C PHE A 665 2.40 -25.86 -28.83
N SER A 666 2.21 -26.79 -29.76
CA SER A 666 0.92 -27.41 -30.09
C SER A 666 1.12 -28.86 -30.55
N PRO A 667 0.21 -29.78 -30.24
CA PRO A 667 0.37 -31.20 -30.55
C PRO A 667 -0.02 -31.51 -32.00
N GLY A 668 0.79 -32.32 -32.67
CA GLY A 668 0.43 -32.92 -33.97
C GLY A 668 1.63 -33.35 -34.82
N PRO A 669 1.49 -34.43 -35.62
CA PRO A 669 2.46 -34.79 -36.66
C PRO A 669 2.29 -33.85 -37.86
N GLY A 670 3.10 -32.80 -37.96
CA GLY A 670 3.08 -31.83 -39.07
C GLY A 670 3.86 -30.57 -38.75
N VAL A 671 4.24 -29.78 -39.77
CA VAL A 671 4.97 -28.50 -39.56
C VAL A 671 4.00 -27.48 -38.97
N HIS A 672 3.97 -27.35 -37.65
CA HIS A 672 3.25 -26.28 -36.98
C HIS A 672 4.13 -25.04 -36.96
N THR A 673 3.79 -24.02 -37.76
CA THR A 673 4.56 -22.77 -37.79
C THR A 673 3.90 -21.76 -36.86
N ILE A 674 4.58 -21.42 -35.76
CA ILE A 674 4.26 -20.25 -34.95
C ILE A 674 4.94 -19.05 -35.58
N GLU A 675 4.20 -17.96 -35.78
CA GLU A 675 4.74 -16.73 -36.32
C GLU A 675 4.56 -15.57 -35.35
N CYS A 676 5.68 -15.04 -34.85
CA CYS A 676 5.74 -13.91 -33.92
C CYS A 676 6.55 -12.75 -34.55
N PRO A 677 6.02 -12.01 -35.53
CA PRO A 677 6.79 -11.06 -36.33
C PRO A 677 7.35 -9.87 -35.54
N LYS A 678 6.84 -9.60 -34.33
CA LYS A 678 7.28 -8.51 -33.45
C LYS A 678 8.09 -8.98 -32.25
N LEU A 679 8.54 -10.25 -32.21
CA LEU A 679 9.26 -10.79 -31.07
C LEU A 679 10.60 -10.08 -30.87
N LYS A 680 10.78 -9.49 -29.68
CA LYS A 680 11.98 -8.76 -29.27
C LYS A 680 12.74 -9.48 -28.16
N THR A 681 12.03 -10.04 -27.20
CA THR A 681 12.61 -10.71 -26.04
C THR A 681 12.17 -12.17 -26.03
N LEU A 682 13.13 -13.08 -26.05
CA LEU A 682 12.90 -14.52 -25.94
C LEU A 682 13.82 -15.09 -24.86
N ASN A 683 13.25 -15.55 -23.75
CA ASN A 683 14.01 -16.06 -22.62
C ASN A 683 13.49 -17.44 -22.23
N VAL A 684 14.26 -18.49 -22.52
CA VAL A 684 13.92 -19.88 -22.25
C VAL A 684 14.97 -20.51 -21.33
N LYS A 685 14.59 -20.84 -20.10
CA LYS A 685 15.51 -21.33 -19.07
C LYS A 685 15.01 -22.64 -18.46
N ASN A 686 15.90 -23.62 -18.34
CA ASN A 686 15.61 -24.92 -17.74
C ASN A 686 14.38 -25.63 -18.36
N CYS A 687 14.36 -25.72 -19.70
CA CYS A 687 13.32 -26.39 -20.48
C CYS A 687 13.95 -27.53 -21.32
N PRO A 688 14.20 -28.72 -20.74
CA PRO A 688 15.09 -29.73 -21.34
C PRO A 688 14.49 -30.50 -22.52
N ARG A 689 13.15 -30.62 -22.59
CA ARG A 689 12.44 -31.36 -23.65
C ARG A 689 12.10 -30.53 -24.88
N LEU A 690 12.04 -29.21 -24.72
CA LEU A 690 11.68 -28.25 -25.76
C LEU A 690 12.83 -28.08 -26.76
N ASP A 691 12.65 -28.39 -28.04
CA ASP A 691 13.63 -27.96 -29.04
C ASP A 691 13.35 -26.50 -29.41
N LEU A 692 14.29 -25.58 -29.18
CA LEU A 692 14.01 -24.14 -29.25
C LEU A 692 14.12 -23.57 -30.68
N LEU A 693 15.14 -24.00 -31.44
CA LEU A 693 15.51 -23.41 -32.73
C LEU A 693 15.88 -24.50 -33.75
N GLY A 694 15.34 -24.40 -34.96
CA GLY A 694 15.71 -25.25 -36.09
C GLY A 694 15.65 -24.54 -37.44
N LYS A 695 16.00 -25.26 -38.52
CA LYS A 695 16.20 -24.73 -39.88
C LYS A 695 15.05 -25.12 -40.79
N GLU A 696 14.71 -24.28 -41.77
CA GLU A 696 13.87 -24.72 -42.89
C GLU A 696 14.61 -25.77 -43.73
N SER A 697 14.11 -27.01 -43.76
CA SER A 697 14.63 -28.05 -44.64
C SER A 697 14.37 -27.65 -46.09
N SER A 698 15.42 -27.39 -46.86
CA SER A 698 15.32 -27.20 -48.31
C SER A 698 14.85 -28.50 -48.96
N ASN A 699 13.76 -28.41 -49.73
CA ASN A 699 13.22 -29.47 -50.58
C ASN A 699 14.32 -30.32 -51.24
N HIS A 700 14.33 -31.63 -50.99
CA HIS A 700 14.83 -32.66 -51.91
C HIS A 700 13.92 -33.88 -51.72
N GLU A 701 13.03 -34.10 -52.69
CA GLU A 701 13.17 -35.11 -53.74
C GLU A 701 12.99 -36.52 -53.20
N GLU A 702 11.93 -37.16 -53.68
CA GLU A 702 11.65 -38.59 -53.56
C GLU A 702 12.89 -39.40 -53.94
N THR A 703 13.69 -39.83 -52.97
CA THR A 703 14.51 -41.03 -53.11
C THR A 703 13.90 -42.12 -52.26
N ASN A 704 13.14 -42.97 -52.95
CA ASN A 704 12.71 -44.28 -52.49
C ASN A 704 13.89 -45.03 -51.86
N GLN A 705 13.89 -45.16 -50.55
CA GLN A 705 14.34 -46.37 -49.86
C GLN A 705 13.69 -46.41 -48.48
N VAL A 706 12.79 -47.37 -48.34
CA VAL A 706 12.11 -47.75 -47.10
C VAL A 706 13.17 -48.40 -46.20
N ASP A 707 13.53 -47.72 -45.13
CA ASP A 707 13.98 -48.39 -43.90
C ASP A 707 13.29 -47.71 -42.72
N GLN A 708 12.42 -48.49 -42.08
CA GLN A 708 11.69 -48.16 -40.86
C GLN A 708 12.68 -47.98 -39.71
N LEU A 709 12.91 -46.74 -39.32
CA LEU A 709 13.26 -46.38 -37.95
C LEU A 709 12.33 -45.22 -37.58
N ASP A 710 11.39 -45.48 -36.67
CA ASP A 710 10.58 -44.48 -36.00
C ASP A 710 11.51 -43.49 -35.26
N VAL A 711 11.95 -42.46 -35.98
CA VAL A 711 12.55 -41.27 -35.38
C VAL A 711 11.39 -40.31 -35.16
N GLU A 712 10.91 -40.22 -33.93
CA GLU A 712 10.10 -39.08 -33.49
C GLU A 712 10.90 -37.80 -33.78
N MET A 713 10.65 -37.17 -34.93
CA MET A 713 11.24 -35.89 -35.29
C MET A 713 10.65 -34.82 -34.37
N LYS A 714 11.36 -34.51 -33.29
CA LYS A 714 11.04 -33.37 -32.42
C LYS A 714 11.18 -32.08 -33.23
N GLN A 715 10.13 -31.28 -33.28
CA GLN A 715 10.13 -30.03 -34.04
C GLN A 715 10.60 -28.85 -33.18
N PRO A 716 11.34 -27.90 -33.78
CA PRO A 716 11.77 -26.69 -33.10
C PRO A 716 10.60 -25.73 -32.86
N LEU A 717 10.65 -24.99 -31.75
CA LEU A 717 9.66 -23.96 -31.40
C LEU A 717 9.66 -22.81 -32.40
N PHE A 718 10.84 -22.41 -32.87
CA PHE A 718 10.99 -21.34 -33.86
C PHE A 718 11.96 -21.72 -34.98
N LEU A 719 11.65 -21.28 -36.19
CA LEU A 719 12.58 -21.30 -37.31
C LEU A 719 13.54 -20.10 -37.20
N ILE A 720 14.83 -20.39 -37.28
CA ILE A 720 15.91 -19.42 -37.08
C ILE A 720 15.77 -18.22 -38.02
N GLU A 721 15.43 -18.48 -39.28
CA GLU A 721 15.30 -17.47 -40.33
C GLU A 721 14.17 -16.47 -40.05
N LYS A 722 13.14 -16.89 -39.30
CA LYS A 722 11.95 -16.07 -39.02
C LYS A 722 12.06 -15.24 -37.75
N VAL A 723 12.85 -15.69 -36.76
CA VAL A 723 12.85 -15.09 -35.41
C VAL A 723 14.13 -14.31 -35.09
N ILE A 724 15.31 -14.78 -35.52
CA ILE A 724 16.57 -14.11 -35.18
C ILE A 724 16.59 -12.62 -35.60
N PRO A 725 16.16 -12.21 -36.82
CA PRO A 725 16.34 -10.83 -37.28
C PRO A 725 15.66 -9.74 -36.44
N SER A 726 14.65 -10.07 -35.62
CA SER A 726 13.88 -9.11 -34.82
C SER A 726 14.28 -9.04 -33.34
N LEU A 727 15.04 -10.01 -32.82
CA LEU A 727 15.36 -10.12 -31.39
C LEU A 727 16.31 -9.02 -30.89
N GLU A 728 15.96 -8.42 -29.75
CA GLU A 728 16.78 -7.48 -28.97
C GLU A 728 17.42 -8.17 -27.75
N GLU A 729 16.75 -9.15 -27.15
CA GLU A 729 17.24 -9.96 -26.03
C GLU A 729 16.97 -11.46 -26.27
N LEU A 730 18.01 -12.28 -26.10
CA LEU A 730 17.92 -13.74 -26.14
C LEU A 730 18.53 -14.33 -24.86
N GLY A 731 17.71 -15.00 -24.06
CA GLY A 731 18.15 -15.81 -22.93
C GLY A 731 17.92 -17.29 -23.20
N SER A 732 18.96 -18.13 -23.11
CA SER A 732 18.80 -19.57 -23.30
C SER A 732 19.77 -20.41 -22.47
N ASP A 733 19.42 -21.68 -22.25
CA ASP A 733 20.33 -22.67 -21.68
C ASP A 733 21.48 -22.97 -22.68
N SER A 734 22.67 -23.24 -22.15
CA SER A 734 23.90 -23.54 -22.90
C SER A 734 23.73 -24.55 -24.06
N LYS A 735 22.86 -25.55 -23.92
CA LYS A 735 22.57 -26.54 -24.98
C LYS A 735 22.08 -25.88 -26.28
N TYR A 736 21.22 -24.86 -26.18
CA TYR A 736 20.65 -24.18 -27.34
C TYR A 736 21.63 -23.13 -27.89
N THR A 737 22.35 -22.44 -27.01
CA THR A 737 23.31 -21.43 -27.45
C THR A 737 24.57 -22.02 -28.10
N MET A 738 25.01 -23.20 -27.69
CA MET A 738 26.14 -23.89 -28.37
C MET A 738 25.79 -24.28 -29.82
N ARG A 739 24.53 -24.65 -30.10
CA ARG A 739 24.05 -24.86 -31.49
C ARG A 739 24.07 -23.58 -32.32
N LEU A 740 23.82 -22.41 -31.72
CA LEU A 740 23.92 -21.11 -32.39
C LEU A 740 25.38 -20.68 -32.65
N LEU A 741 26.32 -21.13 -31.81
CA LEU A 741 27.74 -20.75 -31.89
C LEU A 741 28.59 -21.72 -32.72
N ASP A 742 28.08 -22.92 -33.03
CA ASP A 742 28.78 -23.90 -33.87
C ASP A 742 28.70 -23.49 -35.36
N GLY A 743 29.67 -22.67 -35.77
CA GLY A 743 29.75 -22.04 -37.10
C GLY A 743 29.88 -22.99 -38.29
N GLN A 744 29.92 -24.31 -38.09
CA GLN A 744 29.83 -25.28 -39.19
C GLN A 744 28.39 -25.54 -39.67
N SER A 745 27.38 -25.21 -38.85
CA SER A 745 25.95 -25.40 -39.21
C SER A 745 25.21 -24.09 -39.51
N PHE A 746 25.73 -22.96 -39.04
CA PHE A 746 25.06 -21.66 -39.09
C PHE A 746 26.05 -20.51 -39.41
N PRO A 747 26.02 -19.92 -40.62
CA PRO A 747 26.71 -18.67 -40.87
C PRO A 747 25.89 -17.51 -40.26
N ILE A 748 25.89 -17.36 -38.94
CA ILE A 748 25.12 -16.31 -38.27
C ILE A 748 25.92 -15.02 -38.24
N VAL A 749 25.49 -14.06 -39.06
CA VAL A 749 25.63 -12.64 -38.73
C VAL A 749 24.60 -12.35 -37.64
N PHE A 750 25.01 -12.20 -36.38
CA PHE A 750 24.07 -11.77 -35.34
C PHE A 750 23.44 -10.42 -35.75
N PRO A 751 22.13 -10.25 -35.59
CA PRO A 751 21.44 -9.06 -36.05
C PRO A 751 21.95 -7.84 -35.28
N ARG A 752 22.10 -6.69 -35.97
CA ARG A 752 22.53 -5.40 -35.38
C ARG A 752 21.68 -4.93 -34.18
N LYS A 753 20.49 -5.52 -33.98
CA LYS A 753 19.53 -5.18 -32.93
C LYS A 753 19.68 -6.00 -31.64
N LEU A 754 20.39 -7.14 -31.65
CA LEU A 754 20.58 -7.95 -30.45
C LEU A 754 21.53 -7.21 -29.50
N ARG A 755 21.04 -6.86 -28.32
CA ARG A 755 21.77 -6.10 -27.29
C ARG A 755 22.22 -6.98 -26.13
N VAL A 756 21.40 -7.99 -25.81
CA VAL A 756 21.59 -8.85 -24.64
C VAL A 756 21.53 -10.31 -25.07
N LEU A 757 22.61 -11.04 -24.82
CA LEU A 757 22.66 -12.50 -24.93
C LEU A 757 22.98 -13.07 -23.56
N ALA A 758 22.00 -13.69 -22.91
CA ALA A 758 22.17 -14.33 -21.61
C ALA A 758 22.31 -15.84 -21.80
N ILE A 759 23.49 -16.39 -21.51
CA ILE A 759 23.78 -17.81 -21.61
C ILE A 759 23.94 -18.38 -20.21
N ARG A 760 23.15 -19.40 -19.87
CA ARG A 760 23.32 -20.12 -18.60
C ARG A 760 23.87 -21.51 -18.84
N SER A 761 25.02 -21.82 -18.22
CA SER A 761 25.59 -23.16 -18.23
C SER A 761 25.01 -23.97 -17.07
N CYS A 762 24.36 -25.09 -17.38
CA CYS A 762 23.86 -26.04 -16.38
C CYS A 762 24.78 -27.27 -16.35
N HIS A 763 25.98 -27.12 -15.78
CA HIS A 763 26.77 -28.27 -15.35
C HIS A 763 26.92 -28.24 -13.82
N ASN A 764 26.26 -29.20 -13.15
CA ASN A 764 26.44 -29.59 -11.74
C ASN A 764 26.39 -28.48 -10.67
N LYS A 765 25.22 -28.32 -10.03
CA LYS A 765 24.95 -27.69 -8.70
C LYS A 765 25.53 -26.29 -8.39
N GLN A 766 26.25 -25.65 -9.32
CA GLN A 766 26.65 -24.25 -9.26
C GLN A 766 26.28 -23.59 -10.61
N SER A 767 25.27 -22.73 -10.62
CA SER A 767 24.88 -21.97 -11.82
C SER A 767 25.88 -20.83 -12.02
N ILE A 768 26.57 -20.81 -13.16
CA ILE A 768 27.33 -19.64 -13.60
C ILE A 768 26.51 -18.94 -14.67
N ASP A 769 26.06 -17.72 -14.36
CA ASP A 769 25.33 -16.85 -15.28
C ASP A 769 26.34 -16.06 -16.12
N PHE A 770 26.31 -16.23 -17.45
CA PHE A 770 27.06 -15.36 -18.37
C PHE A 770 26.10 -14.36 -18.99
N LEU A 771 26.34 -13.06 -18.75
CA LEU A 771 25.69 -11.97 -19.47
C LEU A 771 26.68 -11.43 -20.49
N LEU A 772 26.41 -11.67 -21.77
CA LEU A 772 27.19 -11.13 -22.87
C LEU A 772 26.45 -9.90 -23.40
N TRP A 773 27.10 -8.72 -23.28
CA TRP A 773 26.64 -7.52 -23.96
C TRP A 773 27.22 -7.51 -25.36
N VAL A 774 26.34 -7.47 -26.36
CA VAL A 774 26.75 -7.43 -27.77
C VAL A 774 26.79 -5.96 -28.19
N THR A 775 27.98 -5.44 -28.51
CA THR A 775 28.12 -4.09 -29.06
C THR A 775 28.11 -4.14 -30.60
N PRO A 776 27.31 -3.31 -31.30
CA PRO A 776 27.30 -3.31 -32.76
C PRO A 776 28.65 -2.86 -33.33
N GLY A 777 29.25 -3.65 -34.23
CA GLY A 777 30.46 -3.27 -34.96
C GLY A 777 30.23 -2.09 -35.92
N ASN A 778 31.17 -1.14 -35.97
CA ASN A 778 31.14 -0.02 -36.92
C ASN A 778 31.31 -0.50 -38.37
N SER A 779 30.88 0.34 -39.34
CA SER A 779 30.77 0.07 -40.78
C SER A 779 32.03 -0.44 -41.51
N HIS A 780 33.18 -0.52 -40.83
CA HIS A 780 34.46 -0.92 -41.44
C HIS A 780 35.07 -2.20 -40.86
N SER A 781 34.42 -2.88 -39.89
CA SER A 781 34.84 -4.19 -39.39
C SER A 781 33.63 -5.02 -38.94
N PRO A 782 33.34 -6.19 -39.52
CA PRO A 782 32.18 -7.01 -39.18
C PRO A 782 32.36 -7.83 -37.89
N GLU A 783 33.40 -7.57 -37.10
CA GLU A 783 33.67 -8.28 -35.86
C GLU A 783 32.74 -7.76 -34.75
N ILE A 784 31.98 -8.68 -34.17
CA ILE A 784 31.16 -8.46 -32.97
C ILE A 784 32.11 -8.44 -31.77
N ARG A 785 32.17 -7.33 -31.03
CA ARG A 785 32.82 -7.32 -29.72
C ARG A 785 31.85 -7.89 -28.69
N VAL A 786 32.23 -9.04 -28.13
CA VAL A 786 31.58 -9.67 -26.98
C VAL A 786 32.33 -9.21 -25.72
N ASP A 787 31.77 -8.27 -24.97
CA ASP A 787 32.30 -7.92 -23.66
C ASP A 787 31.77 -8.95 -22.66
N ILE A 788 32.64 -9.85 -22.19
CA ILE A 788 32.31 -10.80 -21.12
C ILE A 788 32.36 -10.05 -19.80
N VAL A 789 31.20 -9.71 -19.23
CA VAL A 789 31.11 -9.18 -17.87
C VAL A 789 30.78 -10.33 -16.93
N PHE A 790 31.76 -10.75 -16.13
CA PHE A 790 31.51 -11.66 -15.01
C PHE A 790 30.69 -10.92 -13.94
N ILE A 791 29.42 -11.29 -13.76
CA ILE A 791 28.64 -10.87 -12.60
C ILE A 791 28.51 -12.08 -11.67
N GLN A 792 29.36 -12.16 -10.65
CA GLN A 792 29.05 -12.97 -9.47
C GLN A 792 27.86 -12.31 -8.76
N ARG A 793 26.64 -12.79 -9.04
CA ARG A 793 25.47 -12.42 -8.24
C ARG A 793 25.29 -13.46 -7.14
N VAL A 794 25.83 -13.17 -5.96
CA VAL A 794 25.44 -13.87 -4.72
C VAL A 794 23.99 -13.49 -4.44
N MET A 795 23.05 -14.35 -4.84
CA MET A 795 21.64 -14.29 -4.44
C MET A 795 21.26 -15.66 -3.89
N TRP A 796 21.65 -15.93 -2.65
CA TRP A 796 21.08 -17.01 -1.86
C TRP A 796 21.04 -16.59 -0.39
N GLN A 797 20.02 -15.82 -0.03
CA GLN A 797 19.39 -15.77 1.30
C GLN A 797 18.32 -14.67 1.28
N ILE A 798 17.08 -15.06 1.00
CA ILE A 798 15.84 -14.55 1.60
C ILE A 798 14.81 -15.65 1.30
N ASN A 799 14.16 -16.16 2.35
CA ASN A 799 13.15 -17.23 2.40
C ASN A 799 13.65 -18.65 2.69
N ASN A 800 14.23 -18.86 3.87
CA ASN A 800 13.81 -19.91 4.83
C ASN A 800 14.62 -19.78 6.15
N PRO A 801 13.98 -19.68 7.32
CA PRO A 801 14.66 -19.72 8.61
C PRO A 801 14.69 -21.16 9.14
N SER A 802 15.81 -21.86 8.96
CA SER A 802 16.20 -22.96 9.85
C SER A 802 17.67 -23.25 9.66
N GLY A 803 18.42 -23.15 10.76
CA GLY A 803 19.87 -23.12 10.81
C GLY A 803 20.57 -24.40 10.38
N ASP A 804 21.81 -24.24 9.94
CA ASP A 804 22.96 -24.69 10.72
C ASP A 804 24.22 -24.03 10.15
N ASP A 805 25.00 -23.42 11.04
CA ASP A 805 26.37 -23.01 10.78
C ASP A 805 27.22 -24.23 10.46
N ASN A 806 28.03 -24.16 9.40
CA ASN A 806 29.39 -24.69 9.44
C ASN A 806 30.24 -24.13 8.30
N GLY A 807 31.35 -23.49 8.69
CA GLY A 807 32.29 -22.85 7.81
C GLY A 807 33.09 -23.83 6.96
N ALA A 808 33.32 -23.43 5.71
CA ALA A 808 34.46 -23.86 4.92
C ALA A 808 34.84 -22.71 3.97
N SER A 809 35.95 -22.05 4.28
CA SER A 809 36.67 -21.21 3.33
C SER A 809 37.19 -22.10 2.20
N GLN A 810 36.70 -21.90 0.97
CA GLN A 810 37.30 -22.45 -0.24
C GLN A 810 37.72 -21.29 -1.14
N THR A 811 39.02 -21.03 -1.15
CA THR A 811 39.72 -20.34 -2.24
C THR A 811 39.57 -21.15 -3.53
N VAL A 812 39.06 -20.53 -4.60
CA VAL A 812 39.02 -21.11 -5.95
C VAL A 812 40.00 -20.33 -6.82
N ASP A 813 41.00 -21.05 -7.34
CA ASP A 813 42.00 -20.55 -8.28
C ASP A 813 41.35 -20.13 -9.61
N ILE A 814 41.75 -18.97 -10.12
CA ILE A 814 41.42 -18.47 -11.45
C ILE A 814 42.43 -19.08 -12.43
N VAL A 815 41.97 -19.91 -13.36
CA VAL A 815 42.73 -20.32 -14.55
C VAL A 815 42.32 -19.42 -15.71
N GLU A 816 43.24 -18.59 -16.20
CA GLU A 816 43.14 -17.93 -17.49
C GLU A 816 43.18 -18.99 -18.61
N LEU A 817 42.20 -19.00 -19.51
CA LEU A 817 42.31 -19.62 -20.82
C LEU A 817 42.07 -18.54 -21.87
N ALA A 818 43.09 -18.36 -22.70
CA ALA A 818 43.21 -17.38 -23.78
C ALA A 818 42.36 -17.74 -25.01
#